data_AF-A0A7T7UY68-F1
#
_entry.id   AF-A0A7T7UY68-F1
#
_cell.length_a   1.000
_cell.length_b   1.000
_cell.length_c   1.000
_cell.angle_alpha   90.00
_cell.angle_beta   90.00
_cell.angle_gamma   90.00
#
_symmetry.space_group_name_H-M   'P 1'
#
loop_
_entity.id
_entity.type
_entity.pdbx_description
1 polymer ?
#
loop_
_entity_poly.entity_id
_entity_poly.type
_entity_poly.pdbx_seq_one_letter_code
_entity_poly.pdbx_strand_id
1 'polypeptide(L)'
;MAHRIYLYNYDQKTNQSFDTYLGEWNYEIPLLLYPLIAEDIRVEGVEFFSNKEQGIVQLRYFFNLLADTYQLHYKKAYYEPVNKMFEFLEALPFDSFVLNATDVFNMSEEKHKTQAKEWLVEIQQKSKLYKKAVETQNLSLLDSLFSQYGYSSFLDILQTDWINYGLGYFEELAYKKVASSIFEENGKFGLKNSKGSILAPAIYDDIFEADYYYGISVIQKDGLFGYLQSNGKELVPPIYEDAFDIFDFESEPLGEIKMNGKTGILKVHSNTWILPPDYDSTEVITYGFLCVETGSKYGVSNFAEMIIPVESENPYEYDYFPELFFTKQKGTSKRRYYTKEGNYLGDFVEESIVKAGACFWVKPNKFDKKGKLIDEKGNPVIEEADQLMLLERFDCLAVCKDKNWKIYNTLKHQFLLKNEYITKIKGKPDIAYKHNVFTLETQNGLGLFDADNDIWLITPHSEIKQIHYLEHGFLSVQKKEGYQLFDFENGLSEKLYEYISNPLNYSTEEGLLFLYLGENMFRMNEDKSIQQVEIPEYGSIYLDRYSFRGKDLEYFISFYNGWKDRSGSNPEQFMDIETIKKMAFDAKKDQNYKEALRLFELSAQRNDLDSWVEIGLLLTDPEIEELFNPQKGIAYYEKAAQQNHPVAWNNIGALYHNGTGYSFNIKKAIKAYEKGAELGDGMALTNLGDLYYFGEHVKQDYDKALDFYQKAEKKYYYNYDKISEIYYQLSDYKNLLDYLKKDYDQSYSGIYYGILYEQGLGVKTDLKKAIKYYEQANAYSAYIYATQRLVYYYGESLEFKNEKKFQKWKSFAEQHDFEID
;
A
#
# COMPACT_ATOMS: atom_id res chain seq x y z
N MET A 1 -0.10 2.99 15.41
CA MET A 1 0.78 1.95 14.86
C MET A 1 1.00 2.28 13.40
N ALA A 2 2.23 2.27 12.91
CA ALA A 2 2.47 2.37 11.48
C ALA A 2 2.02 1.05 10.86
N HIS A 3 1.14 1.07 9.86
CA HIS A 3 0.74 -0.13 9.15
C HIS A 3 1.73 -0.34 8.01
N ARG A 4 2.36 -1.53 7.98
CA ARG A 4 3.53 -1.81 7.16
C ARG A 4 3.33 -3.04 6.27
N ILE A 5 4.14 -3.11 5.21
CA ILE A 5 4.28 -4.29 4.37
C ILE A 5 5.72 -4.79 4.51
N TYR A 6 5.89 -6.09 4.67
CA TYR A 6 7.19 -6.73 4.81
C TYR A 6 7.43 -7.70 3.66
N LEU A 7 8.63 -7.66 3.07
CA LEU A 7 9.08 -8.60 2.05
C LEU A 7 10.13 -9.56 2.64
N TYR A 8 10.02 -10.86 2.39
CA TYR A 8 10.99 -11.88 2.82
C TYR A 8 11.48 -12.71 1.64
N ASN A 9 12.70 -13.26 1.71
CA ASN A 9 13.13 -14.38 0.87
C ASN A 9 12.80 -15.68 1.59
N TYR A 10 12.19 -16.65 0.91
CA TYR A 10 11.54 -17.78 1.57
C TYR A 10 11.65 -19.07 0.76
N ASP A 11 11.87 -20.19 1.43
CA ASP A 11 11.81 -21.53 0.86
C ASP A 11 10.49 -22.22 1.21
N GLN A 12 9.65 -22.38 0.19
CA GLN A 12 8.34 -23.03 0.30
C GLN A 12 8.42 -24.52 0.65
N LYS A 13 9.55 -25.18 0.41
CA LYS A 13 9.71 -26.62 0.69
C LYS A 13 10.04 -26.87 2.16
N THR A 14 10.87 -26.02 2.74
CA THR A 14 11.35 -26.16 4.12
C THR A 14 10.63 -25.25 5.11
N ASN A 15 9.79 -24.32 4.62
CA ASN A 15 9.12 -23.27 5.40
C ASN A 15 10.13 -22.41 6.18
N GLN A 16 11.28 -22.12 5.56
CA GLN A 16 12.33 -21.28 6.11
C GLN A 16 12.31 -19.92 5.43
N SER A 17 12.41 -18.86 6.23
CA SER A 17 12.62 -17.49 5.74
C SER A 17 14.09 -17.12 5.89
N PHE A 18 14.56 -16.21 5.06
CA PHE A 18 15.80 -15.50 5.32
C PHE A 18 15.67 -14.78 6.65
N ASP A 19 16.75 -14.76 7.42
CA ASP A 19 16.74 -14.38 8.84
C ASP A 19 16.27 -12.94 9.12
N THR A 20 16.08 -12.13 8.07
CA THR A 20 15.57 -10.76 8.10
C THR A 20 14.58 -10.53 6.96
N TYR A 21 13.64 -9.58 7.13
CA TYR A 21 12.88 -9.05 6.00
C TYR A 21 13.83 -8.29 5.07
N LEU A 22 13.61 -8.43 3.77
CA LEU A 22 14.36 -7.73 2.74
C LEU A 22 13.98 -6.26 2.65
N GLY A 23 12.75 -5.89 3.00
CA GLY A 23 12.26 -4.50 2.99
C GLY A 23 10.99 -4.33 3.82
N GLU A 24 10.87 -3.17 4.47
CA GLU A 24 9.69 -2.71 5.20
C GLU A 24 9.16 -1.45 4.53
N TRP A 25 7.92 -1.50 4.06
CA TRP A 25 7.28 -0.41 3.32
C TRP A 25 6.04 0.08 4.05
N ASN A 26 5.56 1.27 3.69
CA ASN A 26 4.29 1.81 4.19
C ASN A 26 3.10 1.01 3.60
N TYR A 27 1.96 1.67 3.43
CA TYR A 27 0.68 1.11 3.00
C TYR A 27 0.68 0.41 1.62
N GLU A 28 1.74 0.59 0.82
CA GLU A 28 1.74 0.17 -0.58
C GLU A 28 3.10 -0.34 -1.05
N ILE A 29 3.06 -1.22 -2.06
CA ILE A 29 4.26 -1.73 -2.73
C ILE A 29 4.94 -0.58 -3.49
N PRO A 30 6.25 -0.36 -3.33
CA PRO A 30 6.97 0.65 -4.09
C PRO A 30 6.83 0.46 -5.60
N LEU A 31 6.51 1.55 -6.31
CA LEU A 31 6.35 1.53 -7.78
C LEU A 31 7.58 0.95 -8.48
N LEU A 32 8.80 1.26 -8.01
CA LEU A 32 10.03 0.71 -8.58
C LEU A 32 10.16 -0.81 -8.42
N LEU A 33 9.51 -1.42 -7.43
CA LEU A 33 9.67 -2.84 -7.07
C LEU A 33 8.48 -3.72 -7.46
N TYR A 34 7.42 -3.18 -8.04
CA TYR A 34 6.28 -3.99 -8.54
C TYR A 34 6.70 -5.15 -9.45
N PRO A 35 7.61 -4.97 -10.43
CA PRO A 35 8.06 -6.07 -11.28
C PRO A 35 8.75 -7.21 -10.51
N LEU A 36 9.35 -6.94 -9.35
CA LEU A 36 10.08 -7.93 -8.55
C LEU A 36 9.15 -8.98 -7.93
N ILE A 37 7.96 -8.56 -7.49
CA ILE A 37 7.09 -9.39 -6.64
C ILE A 37 5.90 -9.99 -7.37
N ALA A 38 5.70 -9.67 -8.65
CA ALA A 38 4.48 -10.02 -9.37
C ALA A 38 4.54 -11.34 -10.16
N GLU A 39 5.74 -11.90 -10.36
CA GLU A 39 5.91 -13.12 -11.17
C GLU A 39 5.46 -14.37 -10.41
N ASP A 40 4.62 -15.18 -11.06
CA ASP A 40 3.99 -16.36 -10.47
C ASP A 40 3.34 -16.09 -9.11
N ILE A 41 2.83 -14.87 -8.90
CA ILE A 41 2.28 -14.44 -7.62
C ILE A 41 1.00 -15.20 -7.28
N ARG A 42 0.93 -15.72 -6.05
CA ARG A 42 -0.24 -16.39 -5.48
C ARG A 42 -0.45 -16.00 -4.02
N VAL A 43 -1.69 -16.11 -3.55
CA VAL A 43 -2.04 -15.84 -2.16
C VAL A 43 -2.34 -17.15 -1.43
N GLU A 44 -1.66 -17.36 -0.31
CA GLU A 44 -1.97 -18.42 0.65
C GLU A 44 -2.33 -17.77 1.99
N GLY A 45 -3.62 -17.84 2.37
CA GLY A 45 -4.11 -17.12 3.54
C GLY A 45 -4.17 -15.61 3.31
N VAL A 46 -3.17 -14.89 3.82
CA VAL A 46 -3.00 -13.42 3.71
C VAL A 46 -1.61 -13.03 3.18
N GLU A 47 -0.79 -14.02 2.84
CA GLU A 47 0.59 -13.84 2.38
C GLU A 47 0.68 -14.08 0.88
N PHE A 48 1.52 -13.29 0.20
CA PHE A 48 1.70 -13.35 -1.24
C PHE A 48 3.05 -13.99 -1.55
N PHE A 49 3.04 -15.10 -2.27
CA PHE A 49 4.22 -15.84 -2.67
C PHE A 49 4.52 -15.57 -4.14
N SER A 50 5.75 -15.21 -4.48
CA SER A 50 6.17 -14.95 -5.87
C SER A 50 7.54 -15.56 -6.18
N ASN A 51 7.85 -15.72 -7.46
CA ASN A 51 9.08 -16.33 -7.92
C ASN A 51 10.24 -15.30 -7.92
N LYS A 52 11.31 -15.59 -7.17
CA LYS A 52 12.47 -14.69 -7.06
C LYS A 52 13.15 -14.48 -8.41
N GLU A 53 13.54 -15.56 -9.07
CA GLU A 53 14.37 -15.50 -10.27
C GLU A 53 13.67 -14.78 -11.42
N GLN A 54 12.40 -15.10 -11.66
CA GLN A 54 11.59 -14.41 -12.67
C GLN A 54 11.34 -12.94 -12.30
N GLY A 55 11.06 -12.67 -11.02
CA GLY A 55 10.89 -11.31 -10.52
C GLY A 55 12.13 -10.43 -10.74
N ILE A 56 13.33 -10.96 -10.44
CA ILE A 56 14.61 -10.26 -10.69
C ILE A 56 14.77 -9.96 -12.19
N VAL A 57 14.41 -10.89 -13.07
CA VAL A 57 14.46 -10.69 -14.52
C VAL A 57 13.52 -9.57 -14.97
N GLN A 58 12.27 -9.53 -14.49
CA GLN A 58 11.33 -8.47 -14.86
C GLN A 58 11.76 -7.10 -14.31
N LEU A 59 12.24 -7.07 -13.06
CA LEU A 59 12.80 -5.87 -12.46
C LEU A 59 13.97 -5.34 -13.29
N ARG A 60 14.85 -6.22 -13.77
CA ARG A 60 15.98 -5.84 -14.62
C ARG A 60 15.53 -5.23 -15.95
N TYR A 61 14.51 -5.81 -16.61
CA TYR A 61 13.98 -5.21 -17.83
C TYR A 61 13.37 -3.83 -17.60
N PHE A 62 12.65 -3.67 -16.49
CA PHE A 62 12.07 -2.38 -16.12
C PHE A 62 13.14 -1.33 -15.81
N PHE A 63 14.16 -1.67 -15.03
CA PHE A 63 15.28 -0.77 -14.75
C PHE A 63 16.09 -0.40 -16.00
N ASN A 64 16.24 -1.32 -16.96
CA ASN A 64 16.82 -1.02 -18.26
C ASN A 64 15.98 -0.01 -19.05
N LEU A 65 14.64 -0.19 -19.10
CA LEU A 65 13.74 0.79 -19.73
C LEU A 65 13.88 2.17 -19.10
N LEU A 66 13.93 2.25 -17.76
CA LEU A 66 14.16 3.51 -17.04
C LEU A 66 15.51 4.14 -17.42
N ALA A 67 16.57 3.34 -17.46
CA ALA A 67 17.90 3.80 -17.82
C ALA A 67 18.02 4.26 -19.28
N ASP A 68 17.35 3.60 -20.21
CA ASP A 68 17.28 3.98 -21.62
C ASP A 68 16.49 5.28 -21.81
N THR A 69 15.30 5.35 -21.19
CA THR A 69 14.40 6.52 -21.28
C THR A 69 15.07 7.78 -20.73
N TYR A 70 15.76 7.67 -19.60
CA TYR A 70 16.35 8.81 -18.89
C TYR A 70 17.88 8.95 -19.09
N GLN A 71 18.48 8.13 -19.96
CA GLN A 71 19.92 8.12 -20.27
C GLN A 71 20.80 8.01 -19.01
N LEU A 72 20.58 6.96 -18.21
CA LEU A 72 21.23 6.80 -16.89
C LEU A 72 22.40 5.81 -16.89
N HIS A 73 22.56 4.97 -17.92
CA HIS A 73 23.54 3.87 -17.96
C HIS A 73 24.99 4.24 -17.58
N TYR A 74 25.42 5.46 -17.91
CA TYR A 74 26.79 5.94 -17.66
C TYR A 74 26.93 6.76 -16.37
N LYS A 75 25.84 7.01 -15.64
CA LYS A 75 25.87 7.81 -14.41
C LYS A 75 26.23 6.92 -13.21
N LYS A 76 27.38 7.19 -12.61
CA LYS A 76 27.87 6.48 -11.41
C LYS A 76 26.85 6.45 -10.27
N ALA A 77 26.19 7.57 -10.01
CA ALA A 77 25.14 7.68 -9.01
C ALA A 77 23.95 6.71 -9.24
N TYR A 78 23.71 6.30 -10.50
CA TYR A 78 22.67 5.33 -10.84
C TYR A 78 23.20 3.90 -10.80
N TYR A 79 24.27 3.58 -11.54
CA TYR A 79 24.66 2.17 -11.71
C TYR A 79 25.21 1.52 -10.44
N GLU A 80 25.83 2.27 -9.50
CA GLU A 80 26.35 1.68 -8.26
C GLU A 80 25.25 1.12 -7.35
N PRO A 81 24.24 1.91 -6.92
CA PRO A 81 23.16 1.38 -6.09
C PRO A 81 22.32 0.33 -6.80
N VAL A 82 22.04 0.50 -8.10
CA VAL A 82 21.27 -0.47 -8.90
C VAL A 82 22.01 -1.81 -9.00
N ASN A 83 23.32 -1.81 -9.26
CA ASN A 83 24.11 -3.04 -9.28
C ASN A 83 24.14 -3.71 -7.91
N LYS A 84 24.32 -2.93 -6.83
CA LYS A 84 24.32 -3.47 -5.46
C LYS A 84 22.98 -4.11 -5.10
N MET A 85 21.86 -3.50 -5.52
CA MET A 85 20.51 -4.06 -5.35
C MET A 85 20.39 -5.41 -6.07
N PHE A 86 20.80 -5.49 -7.34
CA PHE A 86 20.72 -6.75 -8.10
C PHE A 86 21.68 -7.83 -7.58
N GLU A 87 22.92 -7.49 -7.22
CA GLU A 87 23.86 -8.43 -6.61
C GLU A 87 23.32 -9.01 -5.30
N PHE A 88 22.66 -8.18 -4.49
CA PHE A 88 21.96 -8.62 -3.29
C PHE A 88 20.84 -9.60 -3.60
N LEU A 89 19.91 -9.22 -4.48
CA LEU A 89 18.74 -10.05 -4.81
C LEU A 89 19.16 -11.41 -5.40
N GLU A 90 20.19 -11.44 -6.24
CA GLU A 90 20.71 -12.67 -6.85
C GLU A 90 21.40 -13.59 -5.83
N ALA A 91 22.04 -13.03 -4.80
CA ALA A 91 22.75 -13.78 -3.79
C ALA A 91 21.85 -14.33 -2.66
N LEU A 92 20.54 -14.03 -2.70
CA LEU A 92 19.57 -14.58 -1.75
C LEU A 92 19.43 -16.11 -1.85
N PRO A 93 19.36 -16.83 -0.72
CA PRO A 93 19.48 -18.29 -0.69
C PRO A 93 18.27 -19.04 -1.22
N PHE A 94 17.07 -18.46 -1.16
CA PHE A 94 15.82 -19.14 -1.52
C PHE A 94 15.26 -18.66 -2.86
N ASP A 95 14.38 -19.45 -3.48
CA ASP A 95 13.88 -19.23 -4.84
C ASP A 95 12.57 -18.44 -4.90
N SER A 96 12.00 -18.08 -3.76
CA SER A 96 10.71 -17.40 -3.66
C SER A 96 10.79 -16.15 -2.78
N PHE A 97 9.88 -15.20 -3.02
CA PHE A 97 9.59 -14.11 -2.11
C PHE A 97 8.24 -14.30 -1.42
N VAL A 98 8.13 -13.76 -0.21
CA VAL A 98 6.87 -13.65 0.54
C VAL A 98 6.62 -12.21 0.92
N LEU A 99 5.50 -11.66 0.49
CA LEU A 99 5.00 -10.36 0.93
C LEU A 99 3.95 -10.59 2.03
N ASN A 100 4.16 -10.00 3.20
CA ASN A 100 3.17 -9.98 4.28
C ASN A 100 2.68 -8.54 4.48
N ALA A 101 1.37 -8.36 4.39
CA ALA A 101 0.73 -7.06 4.50
C ALA A 101 -0.45 -7.06 5.47
N THR A 102 -0.40 -7.96 6.45
CA THR A 102 -1.47 -8.13 7.44
C THR A 102 -1.74 -6.84 8.21
N ASP A 103 -0.70 -6.04 8.48
CA ASP A 103 -0.86 -4.76 9.18
C ASP A 103 -1.69 -3.77 8.35
N VAL A 104 -1.50 -3.72 7.04
CA VAL A 104 -2.32 -2.87 6.15
C VAL A 104 -3.77 -3.35 6.15
N PHE A 105 -4.01 -4.66 6.16
CA PHE A 105 -5.37 -5.20 6.17
C PHE A 105 -6.17 -4.87 7.44
N ASN A 106 -5.49 -4.57 8.56
CA ASN A 106 -6.15 -4.14 9.80
C ASN A 106 -6.81 -2.75 9.69
N MET A 107 -6.57 -2.01 8.60
CA MET A 107 -7.16 -0.68 8.37
C MET A 107 -8.59 -0.73 7.84
N SER A 108 -9.08 -1.90 7.45
CA SER A 108 -10.42 -2.13 6.92
C SER A 108 -11.18 -3.13 7.79
N GLU A 109 -12.50 -2.96 7.90
CA GLU A 109 -13.38 -3.95 8.56
C GLU A 109 -13.59 -5.21 7.70
N GLU A 110 -13.13 -5.19 6.44
CA GLU A 110 -13.18 -6.34 5.56
C GLU A 110 -12.27 -7.48 6.02
N LYS A 111 -12.67 -8.71 5.72
CA LYS A 111 -11.86 -9.88 6.06
C LYS A 111 -10.53 -9.82 5.30
N HIS A 112 -9.41 -10.02 5.99
CA HIS A 112 -8.07 -9.96 5.38
C HIS A 112 -7.92 -10.88 4.16
N LYS A 113 -8.57 -12.06 4.16
CA LYS A 113 -8.55 -12.98 3.02
C LYS A 113 -9.25 -12.42 1.77
N THR A 114 -10.23 -11.54 1.94
CA THR A 114 -10.91 -10.84 0.84
C THR A 114 -9.98 -9.76 0.29
N GLN A 115 -9.47 -8.90 1.18
CA GLN A 115 -8.50 -7.86 0.83
C GLN A 115 -7.27 -8.43 0.09
N ALA A 116 -6.72 -9.56 0.58
CA ALA A 116 -5.58 -10.22 -0.06
C ALA A 116 -5.89 -10.71 -1.50
N LYS A 117 -7.11 -11.18 -1.76
CA LYS A 117 -7.52 -11.60 -3.12
C LYS A 117 -7.70 -10.43 -4.06
N GLU A 118 -8.25 -9.32 -3.58
CA GLU A 118 -8.42 -8.10 -4.37
C GLU A 118 -7.06 -7.50 -4.72
N TRP A 119 -6.15 -7.44 -3.75
CA TRP A 119 -4.81 -6.95 -3.98
C TRP A 119 -3.99 -7.85 -4.91
N LEU A 120 -4.21 -9.17 -4.87
CA LEU A 120 -3.63 -10.10 -5.84
C LEU A 120 -4.04 -9.73 -7.27
N VAL A 121 -5.31 -9.42 -7.49
CA VAL A 121 -5.82 -8.98 -8.80
C VAL A 121 -5.18 -7.66 -9.21
N GLU A 122 -5.07 -6.71 -8.28
CA GLU A 122 -4.41 -5.42 -8.52
C GLU A 122 -2.94 -5.59 -8.92
N ILE A 123 -2.17 -6.41 -8.18
CA ILE A 123 -0.77 -6.70 -8.48
C ILE A 123 -0.64 -7.34 -9.86
N GLN A 124 -1.52 -8.28 -10.21
CA GLN A 124 -1.53 -8.91 -11.53
C GLN A 124 -1.89 -7.92 -12.65
N GLN A 125 -2.82 -7.00 -12.42
CA GLN A 125 -3.18 -5.95 -13.38
C GLN A 125 -2.03 -4.96 -13.59
N LYS A 126 -1.44 -4.46 -12.49
CA LYS A 126 -0.26 -3.58 -12.54
C LYS A 126 0.90 -4.29 -13.23
N SER A 127 1.20 -5.55 -12.92
CA SER A 127 2.26 -6.33 -13.58
C SER A 127 2.10 -6.37 -15.11
N LYS A 128 0.87 -6.57 -15.61
CA LYS A 128 0.59 -6.51 -17.05
C LYS A 128 0.92 -5.14 -17.65
N LEU A 129 0.65 -4.05 -16.93
CA LEU A 129 1.03 -2.69 -17.37
C LEU A 129 2.55 -2.51 -17.41
N TYR A 130 3.28 -2.96 -16.38
CA TYR A 130 4.76 -2.88 -16.35
C TYR A 130 5.38 -3.71 -17.48
N LYS A 131 4.91 -4.94 -17.69
CA LYS A 131 5.36 -5.80 -18.80
C LYS A 131 5.09 -5.13 -20.14
N LYS A 132 3.88 -4.61 -20.34
CA LYS A 132 3.52 -3.89 -21.56
C LYS A 132 4.39 -2.65 -21.77
N ALA A 133 4.70 -1.89 -20.73
CA ALA A 133 5.59 -0.74 -20.81
C ALA A 133 7.01 -1.14 -21.26
N VAL A 134 7.56 -2.20 -20.66
CA VAL A 134 8.86 -2.79 -21.03
C VAL A 134 8.85 -3.32 -22.47
N GLU A 135 7.86 -4.12 -22.81
CA GLU A 135 7.69 -4.74 -24.12
C GLU A 135 7.57 -3.71 -25.24
N THR A 136 6.79 -2.65 -25.00
CA THR A 136 6.58 -1.56 -25.97
C THR A 136 7.66 -0.48 -25.91
N GLN A 137 8.61 -0.59 -24.97
CA GLN A 137 9.61 0.45 -24.67
C GLN A 137 8.95 1.83 -24.42
N ASN A 138 7.75 1.84 -23.84
CA ASN A 138 6.97 3.04 -23.59
C ASN A 138 6.63 3.18 -22.12
N LEU A 139 7.41 4.00 -21.42
CA LEU A 139 7.22 4.29 -20.01
C LEU A 139 5.91 5.06 -19.72
N SER A 140 5.36 5.79 -20.70
CA SER A 140 4.15 6.61 -20.51
C SER A 140 2.90 5.81 -20.18
N LEU A 141 2.91 4.50 -20.46
CA LEU A 141 1.83 3.59 -20.09
C LEU A 141 1.66 3.46 -18.57
N LEU A 142 2.64 3.92 -17.80
CA LEU A 142 2.66 3.90 -16.35
C LEU A 142 2.36 5.29 -15.74
N ASP A 143 2.13 6.33 -16.56
CA ASP A 143 1.98 7.71 -16.07
C ASP A 143 0.81 7.89 -15.10
N SER A 144 -0.26 7.13 -15.28
CA SER A 144 -1.42 7.16 -14.38
C SER A 144 -1.10 6.69 -12.96
N LEU A 145 0.00 5.94 -12.77
CA LEU A 145 0.41 5.42 -11.47
C LEU A 145 0.93 6.52 -10.54
N PHE A 146 1.35 7.69 -11.04
CA PHE A 146 1.95 8.73 -10.20
C PHE A 146 0.93 9.59 -9.44
N SER A 147 -0.30 9.65 -9.94
CA SER A 147 -1.37 10.57 -9.50
C SER A 147 -1.65 10.57 -7.99
N GLN A 148 -1.30 9.49 -7.30
CA GLN A 148 -1.56 9.26 -5.88
C GLN A 148 -0.33 9.47 -4.97
N TYR A 149 0.88 9.63 -5.53
CA TYR A 149 2.15 9.62 -4.76
C TYR A 149 2.90 10.96 -4.75
N GLY A 150 2.37 12.01 -5.38
CA GLY A 150 3.00 13.33 -5.42
C GLY A 150 4.29 13.42 -6.25
N TYR A 151 4.60 12.40 -7.06
CA TYR A 151 5.70 12.41 -8.02
C TYR A 151 5.19 12.79 -9.42
N SER A 152 6.02 13.42 -10.25
CA SER A 152 5.66 13.75 -11.63
C SER A 152 6.25 12.79 -12.67
N SER A 153 7.21 11.95 -12.27
CA SER A 153 7.81 10.92 -13.12
C SER A 153 8.55 9.84 -12.31
N PHE A 154 8.94 8.73 -12.96
CA PHE A 154 9.87 7.76 -12.36
C PHE A 154 11.27 8.33 -12.12
N LEU A 155 11.69 9.33 -12.90
CA LEU A 155 12.97 10.00 -12.67
C LEU A 155 12.97 10.72 -11.32
N ASP A 156 11.86 11.37 -10.97
CA ASP A 156 11.70 12.03 -9.67
C ASP A 156 11.80 11.02 -8.53
N ILE A 157 11.12 9.87 -8.67
CA ILE A 157 11.18 8.76 -7.69
C ILE A 157 12.60 8.25 -7.53
N LEU A 158 13.31 7.99 -8.64
CA LEU A 158 14.68 7.48 -8.64
C LEU A 158 15.66 8.44 -7.96
N GLN A 159 15.43 9.75 -8.08
CA GLN A 159 16.30 10.80 -7.57
C GLN A 159 16.00 11.25 -6.14
N THR A 160 14.93 10.73 -5.52
CA THR A 160 14.66 10.96 -4.10
C THR A 160 15.79 10.40 -3.24
N ASP A 161 16.35 11.24 -2.36
CA ASP A 161 17.56 10.95 -1.58
C ASP A 161 17.53 9.60 -0.85
N TRP A 162 16.42 9.27 -0.18
CA TRP A 162 16.32 8.02 0.58
C TRP A 162 16.03 6.79 -0.29
N ILE A 163 15.44 6.95 -1.49
CA ILE A 163 15.12 5.84 -2.39
C ILE A 163 16.39 5.26 -3.01
N ASN A 164 17.42 6.10 -3.21
CA ASN A 164 18.75 5.71 -3.69
C ASN A 164 18.67 4.78 -4.92
N TYR A 165 17.94 5.22 -5.95
CA TYR A 165 17.70 4.46 -7.19
C TYR A 165 17.15 3.03 -6.97
N GLY A 166 16.36 2.81 -5.92
CA GLY A 166 15.69 1.55 -5.60
C GLY A 166 16.36 0.74 -4.48
N LEU A 167 17.66 0.94 -4.23
CA LEU A 167 18.36 0.24 -3.14
C LEU A 167 17.80 0.60 -1.76
N GLY A 168 17.35 1.85 -1.57
CA GLY A 168 16.83 2.35 -0.30
C GLY A 168 15.48 1.76 0.12
N TYR A 169 14.82 0.99 -0.77
CA TYR A 169 13.64 0.20 -0.40
C TYR A 169 13.99 -1.11 0.29
N PHE A 170 15.25 -1.51 0.29
CA PHE A 170 15.70 -2.73 0.96
C PHE A 170 16.38 -2.40 2.29
N GLU A 171 16.15 -3.25 3.27
CA GLU A 171 16.77 -3.19 4.58
C GLU A 171 18.29 -3.28 4.44
N GLU A 172 19.00 -2.33 5.05
CA GLU A 172 20.45 -2.23 4.88
C GLU A 172 21.18 -3.48 5.39
N LEU A 173 20.62 -4.08 6.43
CA LEU A 173 21.11 -5.31 7.04
C LEU A 173 20.96 -6.51 6.12
N ALA A 174 19.86 -6.61 5.38
CA ALA A 174 19.60 -7.75 4.50
C ALA A 174 20.69 -7.88 3.43
N TYR A 175 21.04 -6.78 2.75
CA TYR A 175 22.10 -6.82 1.74
C TYR A 175 23.53 -6.83 2.30
N LYS A 176 23.73 -6.41 3.55
CA LYS A 176 25.01 -6.58 4.25
C LYS A 176 25.23 -8.04 4.68
N LYS A 177 24.20 -8.73 5.17
CA LYS A 177 24.28 -10.12 5.64
C LYS A 177 24.59 -11.10 4.50
N VAL A 178 23.98 -10.90 3.34
CA VAL A 178 24.26 -11.68 2.11
C VAL A 178 25.71 -11.48 1.60
N ALA A 179 26.40 -10.43 2.05
CA ALA A 179 27.75 -10.12 1.59
C ALA A 179 28.87 -10.99 2.19
N SER A 180 28.61 -11.81 3.22
CA SER A 180 29.63 -12.63 3.88
C SER A 180 29.09 -13.98 4.36
N SER A 181 29.89 -15.05 4.21
CA SER A 181 29.60 -16.41 4.67
C SER A 181 30.82 -17.00 5.39
N ILE A 182 30.57 -17.82 6.41
CA ILE A 182 31.60 -18.57 7.14
C ILE A 182 32.07 -19.75 6.26
N PHE A 183 33.37 -19.99 6.23
CA PHE A 183 33.96 -21.17 5.61
C PHE A 183 34.98 -21.82 6.53
N GLU A 184 35.18 -23.13 6.36
CA GLU A 184 36.16 -23.90 7.11
C GLU A 184 37.30 -24.35 6.19
N GLU A 185 38.54 -24.19 6.66
CA GLU A 185 39.75 -24.72 6.02
C GLU A 185 40.70 -25.27 7.10
N ASN A 186 41.10 -26.53 6.99
CA ASN A 186 42.00 -27.22 7.94
C ASN A 186 41.50 -27.21 9.40
N GLY A 187 40.19 -27.27 9.64
CA GLY A 187 39.62 -27.25 11.00
C GLY A 187 39.62 -25.87 11.66
N LYS A 188 39.78 -24.80 10.88
CA LYS A 188 39.68 -23.40 11.30
C LYS A 188 38.67 -22.67 10.45
N PHE A 189 38.03 -21.66 11.02
CA PHE A 189 36.97 -20.88 10.37
C PHE A 189 37.46 -19.51 9.93
N GLY A 190 36.92 -19.04 8.80
CA GLY A 190 37.16 -17.73 8.20
C GLY A 190 35.89 -17.18 7.54
N LEU A 191 35.96 -15.94 7.03
CA LEU A 191 34.85 -15.28 6.31
C LEU A 191 35.21 -15.07 4.84
N LYS A 192 34.24 -15.30 3.95
CA LYS A 192 34.35 -15.00 2.52
C LYS A 192 33.10 -14.31 2.00
N ASN A 193 33.22 -13.49 0.97
CA ASN A 193 32.05 -12.87 0.35
C ASN A 193 31.34 -13.81 -0.65
N SER A 194 30.20 -13.36 -1.19
CA SER A 194 29.41 -14.09 -2.20
C SER A 194 30.19 -14.43 -3.48
N LYS A 195 31.25 -13.68 -3.80
CA LYS A 195 32.16 -13.93 -4.94
C LYS A 195 33.31 -14.90 -4.58
N GLY A 196 33.33 -15.42 -3.35
CA GLY A 196 34.35 -16.32 -2.85
C GLY A 196 35.66 -15.65 -2.40
N SER A 197 35.73 -14.32 -2.41
CA SER A 197 36.90 -13.58 -1.90
C SER A 197 36.97 -13.70 -0.38
N ILE A 198 38.15 -14.04 0.14
CA ILE A 198 38.39 -14.14 1.59
C ILE A 198 38.34 -12.73 2.21
N LEU A 199 37.41 -12.53 3.15
CA LEU A 199 37.24 -11.33 3.97
C LEU A 199 38.06 -11.45 5.27
N ALA A 200 38.03 -12.62 5.92
CA ALA A 200 38.88 -12.98 7.05
C ALA A 200 39.46 -14.39 6.83
N PRO A 201 40.75 -14.62 7.10
CA PRO A 201 41.39 -15.91 6.86
C PRO A 201 40.85 -16.99 7.80
N ALA A 202 40.98 -18.26 7.40
CA ALA A 202 40.59 -19.41 8.23
C ALA A 202 41.58 -19.64 9.38
N ILE A 203 41.48 -18.84 10.44
CA ILE A 203 42.40 -18.88 11.61
C ILE A 203 41.68 -19.00 12.95
N TYR A 204 40.35 -18.91 12.97
CA TYR A 204 39.54 -18.94 14.20
C TYR A 204 39.15 -20.38 14.54
N ASP A 205 39.10 -20.71 15.83
CA ASP A 205 38.54 -21.98 16.33
C ASP A 205 37.05 -22.06 16.05
N ASP A 206 36.36 -20.93 16.14
CA ASP A 206 34.95 -20.79 15.82
C ASP A 206 34.64 -19.34 15.44
N ILE A 207 33.61 -19.15 14.60
CA ILE A 207 32.99 -17.86 14.30
C ILE A 207 31.50 -18.06 14.55
N PHE A 208 30.99 -17.47 15.63
CA PHE A 208 29.59 -17.57 15.99
C PHE A 208 28.73 -16.76 15.02
N GLU A 209 27.43 -17.06 14.99
CA GLU A 209 26.49 -16.34 14.13
C GLU A 209 26.57 -14.84 14.40
N ALA A 210 26.63 -14.05 13.31
CA ALA A 210 26.70 -12.61 13.43
C ALA A 210 25.36 -12.05 13.92
N ASP A 211 25.42 -11.05 14.79
CA ASP A 211 24.21 -10.36 15.23
C ASP A 211 23.48 -9.73 14.03
N TYR A 212 22.16 -9.59 14.20
CA TYR A 212 21.26 -9.12 13.15
C TYR A 212 21.53 -7.67 12.73
N TYR A 213 21.83 -6.77 13.68
CA TYR A 213 21.84 -5.32 13.47
C TYR A 213 23.20 -4.77 13.09
N TYR A 214 24.28 -5.34 13.61
CA TYR A 214 25.62 -4.84 13.38
C TYR A 214 26.45 -5.77 12.52
N GLY A 215 26.03 -7.02 12.31
CA GLY A 215 26.81 -8.00 11.56
C GLY A 215 28.14 -8.30 12.24
N ILE A 216 28.14 -8.37 13.57
CA ILE A 216 29.27 -8.65 14.42
C ILE A 216 29.12 -10.07 14.98
N SER A 217 30.12 -10.91 14.72
CA SER A 217 30.23 -12.26 15.27
C SER A 217 31.12 -12.26 16.52
N VAL A 218 30.74 -13.04 17.52
CA VAL A 218 31.73 -13.53 18.50
C VAL A 218 32.72 -14.44 17.77
N ILE A 219 33.99 -14.34 18.09
CA ILE A 219 35.05 -15.19 17.52
C ILE A 219 35.84 -15.86 18.62
N GLN A 220 36.24 -17.11 18.39
CA GLN A 220 37.12 -17.85 19.28
C GLN A 220 38.46 -18.16 18.62
N LYS A 221 39.55 -17.98 19.35
CA LYS A 221 40.90 -18.37 18.93
C LYS A 221 41.78 -18.72 20.12
N ASP A 222 42.40 -19.90 20.06
CA ASP A 222 43.22 -20.49 21.12
C ASP A 222 42.49 -20.53 22.48
N GLY A 223 41.17 -20.75 22.44
CA GLY A 223 40.30 -20.77 23.62
C GLY A 223 39.91 -19.41 24.19
N LEU A 224 40.30 -18.30 23.55
CA LEU A 224 39.95 -16.93 23.95
C LEU A 224 38.95 -16.30 22.98
N PHE A 225 38.20 -15.32 23.47
CA PHE A 225 37.05 -14.74 22.77
C PHE A 225 37.23 -13.26 22.43
N GLY A 226 36.63 -12.85 21.30
CA GLY A 226 36.63 -11.47 20.77
C GLY A 226 35.47 -11.23 19.80
N TYR A 227 35.53 -10.17 18.99
CA TYR A 227 34.48 -9.78 18.05
C TYR A 227 35.01 -9.45 16.65
N LEU A 228 34.33 -9.98 15.63
CA LEU A 228 34.68 -9.84 14.21
C LEU A 228 33.50 -9.26 13.42
N GLN A 229 33.75 -8.22 12.63
CA GLN A 229 32.78 -7.66 11.70
C GLN A 229 32.62 -8.54 10.46
N SER A 230 31.41 -8.62 9.90
CA SER A 230 31.07 -9.33 8.66
C SER A 230 31.93 -9.00 7.44
N ASN A 231 32.51 -7.80 7.38
CA ASN A 231 33.47 -7.43 6.32
C ASN A 231 34.89 -7.96 6.55
N GLY A 232 35.12 -8.74 7.60
CA GLY A 232 36.40 -9.33 7.99
C GLY A 232 37.26 -8.48 8.94
N LYS A 233 36.78 -7.32 9.39
CA LYS A 233 37.51 -6.47 10.33
C LYS A 233 37.36 -6.99 11.77
N GLU A 234 38.47 -7.36 12.40
CA GLU A 234 38.49 -7.66 13.83
C GLU A 234 38.26 -6.37 14.63
N LEU A 235 37.17 -6.31 15.41
CA LEU A 235 36.80 -5.15 16.23
C LEU A 235 37.42 -5.26 17.62
N VAL A 236 37.37 -6.47 18.18
CA VAL A 236 37.93 -6.79 19.49
C VAL A 236 38.74 -8.08 19.34
N PRO A 237 40.04 -8.09 19.67
CA PRO A 237 40.87 -9.26 19.50
C PRO A 237 40.46 -10.40 20.47
N PRO A 238 40.71 -11.67 20.11
CA PRO A 238 40.38 -12.81 20.96
C PRO A 238 41.35 -12.91 22.15
N ILE A 239 41.10 -12.12 23.20
CA ILE A 239 41.94 -12.01 24.39
C ILE A 239 41.19 -12.24 25.71
N TYR A 240 39.87 -12.44 25.66
CA TYR A 240 39.01 -12.58 26.84
C TYR A 240 38.69 -14.04 27.15
N GLU A 241 38.42 -14.34 28.43
CA GLU A 241 38.07 -15.69 28.88
C GLU A 241 36.74 -16.16 28.30
N ASP A 242 35.82 -15.22 28.07
CA ASP A 242 34.52 -15.44 27.46
C ASP A 242 34.02 -14.13 26.83
N ALA A 243 33.15 -14.23 25.82
CA ALA A 243 32.44 -13.10 25.25
C ALA A 243 31.04 -13.55 24.81
N PHE A 244 30.04 -12.73 25.07
CA PHE A 244 28.64 -13.04 24.77
C PHE A 244 28.17 -12.31 23.52
N ASP A 245 27.01 -12.70 23.00
CA ASP A 245 26.35 -11.99 21.91
C ASP A 245 26.20 -10.51 22.24
N ILE A 246 26.37 -9.67 21.22
CA ILE A 246 26.27 -8.23 21.44
C ILE A 246 24.82 -7.81 21.64
N PHE A 247 24.64 -6.71 22.35
CA PHE A 247 23.35 -6.03 22.49
C PHE A 247 23.53 -4.54 22.19
N ASP A 248 22.43 -3.84 21.92
CA ASP A 248 22.46 -2.42 21.59
C ASP A 248 22.10 -1.53 22.78
N PHE A 249 22.80 -0.39 22.88
CA PHE A 249 22.31 0.77 23.63
C PHE A 249 22.71 2.06 22.92
N GLU A 250 21.72 2.91 22.62
CA GLU A 250 21.88 4.17 21.88
C GLU A 250 22.56 3.99 20.51
N SER A 251 22.22 2.92 19.79
CA SER A 251 22.82 2.57 18.50
C SER A 251 24.33 2.29 18.57
N GLU A 252 24.86 1.98 19.75
CA GLU A 252 26.21 1.51 19.98
C GLU A 252 26.18 0.01 20.36
N PRO A 253 26.88 -0.86 19.60
CA PRO A 253 26.96 -2.27 19.95
C PRO A 253 27.83 -2.47 21.19
N LEU A 254 27.26 -3.12 22.19
CA LEU A 254 27.88 -3.44 23.46
C LEU A 254 28.11 -4.95 23.56
N GLY A 255 29.29 -5.33 24.03
CA GLY A 255 29.68 -6.72 24.25
C GLY A 255 29.92 -6.99 25.73
N GLU A 256 29.25 -8.00 26.27
CA GLU A 256 29.57 -8.53 27.60
C GLU A 256 30.77 -9.45 27.48
N ILE A 257 31.79 -9.23 28.31
CA ILE A 257 33.03 -10.00 28.31
C ILE A 257 33.42 -10.45 29.71
N LYS A 258 34.10 -11.59 29.77
CA LYS A 258 34.62 -12.15 31.01
C LYS A 258 36.15 -12.13 31.04
N MET A 259 36.70 -11.64 32.14
CA MET A 259 38.14 -11.61 32.38
C MET A 259 38.44 -11.74 33.87
N ASN A 260 39.36 -12.63 34.25
CA ASN A 260 39.71 -12.95 35.64
C ASN A 260 38.49 -13.37 36.49
N GLY A 261 37.54 -14.09 35.89
CA GLY A 261 36.30 -14.50 36.56
C GLY A 261 35.31 -13.36 36.85
N LYS A 262 35.55 -12.16 36.32
CA LYS A 262 34.67 -10.99 36.44
C LYS A 262 34.09 -10.61 35.09
N THR A 263 32.89 -10.05 35.12
CA THR A 263 32.13 -9.63 33.95
C THR A 263 32.10 -8.11 33.84
N GLY A 264 32.29 -7.61 32.63
CA GLY A 264 32.14 -6.20 32.27
C GLY A 264 31.57 -6.03 30.87
N ILE A 265 31.28 -4.80 30.49
CA ILE A 265 30.66 -4.46 29.20
C ILE A 265 31.53 -3.43 28.49
N LEU A 266 31.80 -3.68 27.21
CA LEU A 266 32.58 -2.81 26.35
C LEU A 266 31.78 -2.34 25.13
N LYS A 267 32.14 -1.17 24.59
CA LYS A 267 31.71 -0.66 23.29
C LYS A 267 32.50 -1.33 22.18
N VAL A 268 31.87 -2.19 21.39
CA VAL A 268 32.55 -3.13 20.50
C VAL A 268 33.31 -2.43 19.38
N HIS A 269 32.74 -1.37 18.80
CA HIS A 269 33.39 -0.62 17.73
C HIS A 269 34.66 0.13 18.17
N SER A 270 34.64 0.71 19.37
CA SER A 270 35.74 1.50 19.91
C SER A 270 36.70 0.69 20.79
N ASN A 271 36.30 -0.51 21.20
CA ASN A 271 36.99 -1.35 22.17
C ASN A 271 37.29 -0.59 23.49
N THR A 272 36.27 0.08 24.04
CA THR A 272 36.38 0.82 25.30
C THR A 272 35.35 0.36 26.31
N TRP A 273 35.70 0.36 27.59
CA TRP A 273 34.79 -0.06 28.66
C TRP A 273 33.65 0.95 28.85
N ILE A 274 32.41 0.47 28.86
CA ILE A 274 31.26 1.23 29.37
C ILE A 274 30.98 0.83 30.83
N LEU A 275 31.20 -0.44 31.17
CA LEU A 275 31.17 -0.95 32.54
C LEU A 275 32.42 -1.82 32.75
N PRO A 276 33.35 -1.43 33.64
CA PRO A 276 34.55 -2.23 33.92
C PRO A 276 34.23 -3.64 34.43
N PRO A 277 35.13 -4.62 34.24
CA PRO A 277 34.92 -6.02 34.63
C PRO A 277 35.18 -6.23 36.12
N ASP A 278 34.35 -5.63 36.97
CA ASP A 278 34.46 -5.68 38.43
C ASP A 278 33.38 -6.58 39.09
N TYR A 279 32.38 -7.01 38.31
CA TYR A 279 31.17 -7.69 38.79
C TYR A 279 31.26 -9.21 38.65
N ASP A 280 30.61 -9.95 39.54
CA ASP A 280 30.55 -11.42 39.46
C ASP A 280 29.66 -11.88 38.29
N SER A 281 28.60 -11.12 38.01
CA SER A 281 27.72 -11.30 36.86
C SER A 281 27.01 -9.97 36.51
N THR A 282 26.56 -9.86 35.26
CA THR A 282 25.71 -8.76 34.77
C THR A 282 24.52 -9.33 34.02
N GLU A 283 23.36 -8.68 34.10
CA GLU A 283 22.15 -9.08 33.38
C GLU A 283 21.39 -7.84 32.91
N VAL A 284 21.06 -7.76 31.61
CA VAL A 284 20.21 -6.67 31.08
C VAL A 284 18.77 -6.89 31.53
N ILE A 285 18.23 -5.98 32.35
CA ILE A 285 16.85 -6.09 32.86
C ILE A 285 15.88 -5.37 31.91
N THR A 286 16.27 -4.21 31.39
CA THR A 286 15.50 -3.42 30.41
C THR A 286 16.43 -2.47 29.65
N TYR A 287 15.94 -1.84 28.57
CA TYR A 287 16.75 -0.95 27.74
C TYR A 287 17.37 0.17 28.59
N GLY A 288 18.71 0.22 28.64
CA GLY A 288 19.45 1.20 29.44
C GLY A 288 19.84 0.78 30.85
N PHE A 289 19.49 -0.43 31.32
CA PHE A 289 19.69 -0.82 32.72
C PHE A 289 20.11 -2.27 32.91
N LEU A 290 21.08 -2.46 33.82
CA LEU A 290 21.68 -3.75 34.18
C LEU A 290 21.43 -4.09 35.64
N CYS A 291 21.09 -5.34 35.92
CA CYS A 291 21.33 -5.98 37.21
C CYS A 291 22.81 -6.29 37.29
N VAL A 292 23.46 -5.92 38.38
CA VAL A 292 24.86 -6.28 38.64
C VAL A 292 24.97 -7.05 39.94
N GLU A 293 25.80 -8.09 39.95
CA GLU A 293 26.05 -8.92 41.14
C GLU A 293 27.47 -8.71 41.67
N THR A 294 27.61 -8.58 42.99
CA THR A 294 28.90 -8.68 43.68
C THR A 294 28.71 -9.30 45.05
N GLY A 295 29.40 -10.40 45.33
CA GLY A 295 29.35 -11.06 46.64
C GLY A 295 27.95 -11.53 47.03
N SER A 296 27.17 -12.05 46.06
CA SER A 296 25.77 -12.45 46.22
C SER A 296 24.80 -11.32 46.59
N LYS A 297 25.21 -10.07 46.35
CA LYS A 297 24.36 -8.89 46.47
C LYS A 297 24.09 -8.29 45.10
N TYR A 298 22.91 -7.71 44.94
CA TYR A 298 22.42 -7.19 43.67
C TYR A 298 22.15 -5.69 43.75
N GLY A 299 22.43 -4.98 42.66
CA GLY A 299 22.10 -3.58 42.43
C GLY A 299 21.70 -3.32 40.97
N VAL A 300 21.39 -2.07 40.63
CA VAL A 300 21.00 -1.66 39.27
C VAL A 300 21.90 -0.54 38.78
N SER A 301 22.50 -0.70 37.61
CA SER A 301 23.30 0.34 36.92
C SER A 301 22.63 0.77 35.63
N ASN A 302 22.80 2.03 35.23
CA ASN A 302 22.43 2.54 33.90
C ASN A 302 23.66 2.73 32.98
N PHE A 303 24.70 1.93 33.18
CA PHE A 303 26.04 2.05 32.58
C PHE A 303 26.87 3.25 33.05
N ALA A 304 26.26 4.40 33.34
CA ALA A 304 26.95 5.60 33.79
C ALA A 304 27.19 5.62 35.30
N GLU A 305 26.21 5.18 36.08
CA GLU A 305 26.24 5.16 37.54
C GLU A 305 25.44 3.98 38.11
N MET A 306 25.55 3.79 39.43
CA MET A 306 24.70 2.87 40.19
C MET A 306 23.43 3.59 40.61
N ILE A 307 22.31 3.24 39.99
CA ILE A 307 20.98 3.79 40.28
C ILE A 307 20.43 3.20 41.57
N ILE A 308 20.64 1.90 41.78
CA ILE A 308 20.31 1.21 43.02
C ILE A 308 21.57 0.52 43.55
N PRO A 309 22.01 0.80 44.79
CA PRO A 309 23.24 0.25 45.33
C PRO A 309 23.18 -1.28 45.47
N VAL A 310 24.35 -1.92 45.41
CA VAL A 310 24.51 -3.39 45.47
C VAL A 310 24.32 -3.92 46.90
N GLU A 311 23.07 -3.88 47.39
CA GLU A 311 22.72 -4.22 48.78
C GLU A 311 21.65 -5.31 48.89
N SER A 312 20.89 -5.55 47.81
CA SER A 312 19.76 -6.47 47.82
C SER A 312 20.22 -7.93 47.90
N GLU A 313 19.52 -8.75 48.66
CA GLU A 313 19.70 -10.21 48.71
C GLU A 313 19.02 -10.94 47.53
N ASN A 314 18.20 -10.23 46.74
CA ASN A 314 17.50 -10.78 45.59
C ASN A 314 17.80 -9.94 44.34
N PRO A 315 17.88 -10.56 43.15
CA PRO A 315 18.05 -9.83 41.90
C PRO A 315 16.88 -8.89 41.62
N TYR A 316 17.17 -7.80 40.92
CA TYR A 316 16.16 -6.84 40.48
C TYR A 316 15.52 -7.32 39.16
N GLU A 317 14.20 -7.25 39.11
CA GLU A 317 13.39 -7.47 37.91
C GLU A 317 12.75 -6.13 37.50
N TYR A 318 12.21 -6.04 36.27
CA TYR A 318 11.55 -4.85 35.76
C TYR A 318 10.09 -5.12 35.39
N ASP A 319 9.20 -4.26 35.84
CA ASP A 319 7.78 -4.27 35.49
C ASP A 319 7.53 -3.20 34.43
N TYR A 320 7.23 -3.62 33.19
CA TYR A 320 7.05 -2.73 32.04
C TYR A 320 5.82 -1.84 32.15
N PHE A 321 4.83 -2.22 32.97
CA PHE A 321 3.59 -1.46 33.17
C PHE A 321 3.27 -1.46 34.66
N PRO A 322 4.14 -0.80 35.45
CA PRO A 322 4.22 0.66 35.37
C PRO A 322 5.61 1.29 35.22
N GLU A 323 6.56 0.61 34.60
CA GLU A 323 7.95 1.06 34.39
C GLU A 323 8.78 1.19 35.69
N LEU A 324 8.76 0.14 36.52
CA LEU A 324 9.44 0.12 37.83
C LEU A 324 10.37 -1.07 37.98
N PHE A 325 11.50 -0.87 38.66
CA PHE A 325 12.31 -1.98 39.17
C PHE A 325 11.67 -2.57 40.42
N PHE A 326 11.82 -3.88 40.62
CA PHE A 326 11.36 -4.51 41.84
C PHE A 326 12.18 -5.71 42.29
N THR A 327 12.07 -6.04 43.58
CA THR A 327 12.53 -7.31 44.15
C THR A 327 11.38 -8.04 44.83
N LYS A 328 11.32 -9.37 44.66
CA LYS A 328 10.32 -10.23 45.31
C LYS A 328 10.63 -10.37 46.80
N GLN A 329 9.64 -10.14 47.67
CA GLN A 329 9.82 -10.23 49.12
C GLN A 329 9.50 -11.65 49.62
N LYS A 330 10.54 -12.35 50.08
CA LYS A 330 10.49 -13.77 50.51
C LYS A 330 9.34 -14.03 51.50
N GLY A 331 8.49 -15.00 51.18
CA GLY A 331 7.37 -15.41 52.03
C GLY A 331 6.14 -14.51 51.97
N THR A 332 6.08 -13.55 51.03
CA THR A 332 4.93 -12.66 50.84
C THR A 332 4.57 -12.55 49.36
N SER A 333 3.36 -12.07 49.05
CA SER A 333 2.97 -11.69 47.68
C SER A 333 3.34 -10.23 47.35
N LYS A 334 4.27 -9.63 48.11
CA LYS A 334 4.67 -8.24 47.94
C LYS A 334 5.94 -8.13 47.11
N ARG A 335 6.02 -7.06 46.34
CA ARG A 335 7.19 -6.62 45.61
C ARG A 335 7.62 -5.27 46.18
N ARG A 336 8.94 -5.09 46.31
CA ARG A 336 9.55 -3.83 46.72
C ARG A 336 9.88 -3.04 45.47
N TYR A 337 9.25 -1.87 45.26
CA TYR A 337 9.33 -1.13 44.01
C TYR A 337 10.26 0.10 44.07
N TYR A 338 10.94 0.36 42.96
CA TYR A 338 11.81 1.53 42.75
C TYR A 338 11.57 2.16 41.38
N THR A 339 11.69 3.49 41.28
CA THR A 339 11.66 4.21 39.99
C THR A 339 12.95 4.02 39.20
N LYS A 340 12.97 4.49 37.94
CA LYS A 340 14.17 4.49 37.08
C LYS A 340 15.31 5.37 37.62
N GLU A 341 15.00 6.29 38.50
CA GLU A 341 15.95 7.14 39.24
C GLU A 341 16.36 6.54 40.59
N GLY A 342 15.91 5.32 40.92
CA GLY A 342 16.26 4.61 42.15
C GLY A 342 15.43 4.99 43.39
N ASN A 343 14.37 5.79 43.23
CA ASN A 343 13.52 6.17 44.36
C ASN A 343 12.67 5.00 44.85
N TYR A 344 12.75 4.68 46.14
CA TYR A 344 11.92 3.64 46.76
C TYR A 344 10.47 4.11 46.92
N LEU A 345 9.52 3.38 46.32
CA LEU A 345 8.09 3.73 46.37
C LEU A 345 7.31 3.03 47.48
N GLY A 346 7.75 1.83 47.88
CA GLY A 346 7.06 1.01 48.88
C GLY A 346 7.01 -0.49 48.58
N ASP A 347 6.54 -1.25 49.56
CA ASP A 347 6.31 -2.70 49.46
C ASP A 347 4.81 -2.97 49.22
N PHE A 348 4.45 -3.18 47.95
CA PHE A 348 3.06 -3.33 47.51
C PHE A 348 2.76 -4.75 47.04
N VAL A 349 1.47 -5.12 47.04
CA VAL A 349 1.04 -6.40 46.45
C VAL A 349 1.36 -6.38 44.95
N GLU A 350 1.80 -7.51 44.41
CA GLU A 350 1.95 -7.72 42.97
C GLU A 350 0.74 -7.17 42.18
N GLU A 351 1.01 -6.47 41.06
CA GLU A 351 0.03 -5.83 40.16
C GLU A 351 -0.87 -4.72 40.76
N SER A 352 -0.66 -4.37 42.04
CA SER A 352 -1.48 -3.36 42.72
C SER A 352 -1.08 -1.92 42.41
N ILE A 353 0.13 -1.67 41.90
CA ILE A 353 0.62 -0.32 41.55
C ILE A 353 0.57 -0.13 40.02
N VAL A 354 0.05 1.00 39.56
CA VAL A 354 0.01 1.37 38.13
C VAL A 354 0.45 2.81 37.92
N LYS A 355 1.03 3.12 36.76
CA LYS A 355 1.43 4.49 36.39
C LYS A 355 0.17 5.34 36.16
N ALA A 356 0.15 6.56 36.70
CA ALA A 356 -0.98 7.47 36.62
C ALA A 356 -0.48 8.92 36.42
N GLY A 357 -0.16 9.28 35.18
CA GLY A 357 0.52 10.54 34.85
C GLY A 357 1.92 10.57 35.49
N ALA A 358 2.28 11.68 36.14
CA ALA A 358 3.52 11.77 36.92
C ALA A 358 3.51 10.88 38.18
N CYS A 359 2.32 10.51 38.68
CA CYS A 359 2.13 9.76 39.92
C CYS A 359 2.00 8.24 39.68
N PHE A 360 1.80 7.50 40.77
CA PHE A 360 1.43 6.08 40.76
C PHE A 360 0.15 5.84 41.56
N TRP A 361 -0.78 5.10 40.97
CA TRP A 361 -2.01 4.67 41.62
C TRP A 361 -1.83 3.28 42.23
N VAL A 362 -1.95 3.19 43.55
CA VAL A 362 -2.04 1.94 44.28
C VAL A 362 -3.51 1.55 44.35
N LYS A 363 -3.89 0.54 43.59
CA LYS A 363 -5.24 0.02 43.47
C LYS A 363 -5.74 -0.53 44.81
N PRO A 364 -7.04 -0.39 45.11
CA PRO A 364 -7.69 -1.15 46.17
C PRO A 364 -7.41 -2.64 46.00
N ASN A 365 -7.17 -3.34 47.10
CA ASN A 365 -6.86 -4.76 47.13
C ASN A 365 -7.57 -5.46 48.29
N LYS A 366 -7.22 -6.71 48.56
CA LYS A 366 -7.87 -7.49 49.63
C LYS A 366 -7.62 -6.93 51.03
N PHE A 367 -6.51 -6.21 51.23
CA PHE A 367 -6.08 -5.65 52.51
C PHE A 367 -6.48 -4.17 52.66
N ASP A 368 -6.44 -3.41 51.57
CA ASP A 368 -6.85 -2.00 51.55
C ASP A 368 -8.05 -1.80 50.61
N LYS A 369 -9.18 -1.35 51.17
CA LYS A 369 -10.42 -1.19 50.41
C LYS A 369 -10.50 0.12 49.64
N LYS A 370 -9.60 1.06 49.90
CA LYS A 370 -9.45 2.31 49.16
C LYS A 370 -8.16 2.25 48.36
N GLY A 371 -8.13 3.01 47.27
CA GLY A 371 -6.89 3.19 46.55
C GLY A 371 -6.21 4.49 46.97
N LYS A 372 -4.91 4.56 46.70
CA LYS A 372 -4.05 5.66 47.11
C LYS A 372 -3.25 6.15 45.91
N LEU A 373 -3.09 7.46 45.76
CA LEU A 373 -2.19 8.05 44.77
C LEU A 373 -0.90 8.48 45.48
N ILE A 374 0.25 8.05 44.97
CA ILE A 374 1.59 8.41 45.46
C ILE A 374 2.40 9.14 44.40
N ASP A 375 3.29 10.04 44.82
CA ASP A 375 4.24 10.72 43.94
C ASP A 375 5.43 9.81 43.55
N GLU A 376 6.36 10.33 42.74
CA GLU A 376 7.56 9.64 42.28
C GLU A 376 8.59 9.34 43.40
N LYS A 377 8.36 9.86 44.60
CA LYS A 377 9.17 9.63 45.80
C LYS A 377 8.47 8.70 46.80
N GLY A 378 7.29 8.18 46.44
CA GLY A 378 6.50 7.29 47.29
C GLY A 378 5.62 7.98 48.34
N ASN A 379 5.55 9.32 48.34
CA ASN A 379 4.72 10.05 49.30
C ASN A 379 3.23 10.02 48.90
N PRO A 380 2.29 9.90 49.86
CA PRO A 380 0.87 10.08 49.58
C PRO A 380 0.57 11.47 49.02
N VAL A 381 -0.11 11.53 47.88
CA VAL A 381 -0.75 12.77 47.37
C VAL A 381 -2.28 12.71 47.46
N ILE A 382 -2.85 11.51 47.40
CA ILE A 382 -4.26 11.24 47.74
C ILE A 382 -4.27 9.99 48.61
N GLU A 383 -4.66 10.13 49.88
CA GLU A 383 -4.64 9.02 50.84
C GLU A 383 -5.72 7.97 50.57
N GLU A 384 -6.93 8.41 50.20
CA GLU A 384 -8.07 7.53 49.92
C GLU A 384 -8.92 8.06 48.76
N ALA A 385 -9.16 7.20 47.78
CA ALA A 385 -10.14 7.41 46.72
C ALA A 385 -10.91 6.10 46.40
N ASP A 386 -12.16 6.28 45.96
CA ASP A 386 -13.07 5.17 45.62
C ASP A 386 -12.68 4.53 44.29
N GLN A 387 -12.41 5.37 43.29
CA GLN A 387 -12.07 4.97 41.94
C GLN A 387 -11.14 6.01 41.32
N LEU A 388 -10.32 5.54 40.38
CA LEU A 388 -9.49 6.38 39.54
C LEU A 388 -9.72 5.96 38.09
N MET A 389 -9.99 6.94 37.23
CA MET A 389 -10.08 6.76 35.79
C MET A 389 -8.77 7.25 35.19
N LEU A 390 -7.97 6.30 34.70
CA LEU A 390 -6.78 6.60 33.90
C LEU A 390 -7.26 7.08 32.55
N LEU A 391 -6.92 8.32 32.22
CA LEU A 391 -7.23 8.92 30.94
C LEU A 391 -5.93 8.92 30.14
N GLU A 392 -5.83 7.98 29.21
CA GLU A 392 -4.65 7.84 28.37
C GLU A 392 -4.41 9.15 27.61
N ARG A 393 -3.16 9.64 27.63
CA ARG A 393 -2.73 10.93 27.06
C ARG A 393 -3.16 12.18 27.84
N PHE A 394 -3.40 12.10 29.15
CA PHE A 394 -3.70 13.27 29.99
C PHE A 394 -2.73 13.39 31.16
N ASP A 395 -2.28 14.60 31.46
CA ASP A 395 -1.52 14.90 32.70
C ASP A 395 -2.45 15.04 33.92
N CYS A 396 -3.76 15.00 33.68
CA CYS A 396 -4.80 15.08 34.68
C CYS A 396 -5.52 13.75 34.86
N LEU A 397 -5.80 13.40 36.11
CA LEU A 397 -6.51 12.18 36.51
C LEU A 397 -7.93 12.52 36.93
N ALA A 398 -8.89 11.67 36.56
CA ALA A 398 -10.23 11.71 37.09
C ALA A 398 -10.32 10.82 38.33
N VAL A 399 -10.49 11.42 39.50
CA VAL A 399 -10.52 10.74 40.80
C VAL A 399 -11.93 10.84 41.37
N CYS A 400 -12.53 9.71 41.69
CA CYS A 400 -13.80 9.65 42.39
C CYS A 400 -13.56 9.52 43.90
N LYS A 401 -14.08 10.48 44.66
CA LYS A 401 -14.07 10.46 46.12
C LYS A 401 -15.45 10.84 46.64
N ASP A 402 -16.01 9.99 47.49
CA ASP A 402 -17.34 10.15 48.08
C ASP A 402 -18.44 10.28 47.01
N LYS A 403 -18.33 9.49 45.93
CA LYS A 403 -19.20 9.51 44.73
C LYS A 403 -19.18 10.82 43.93
N ASN A 404 -18.24 11.72 44.20
CA ASN A 404 -18.03 12.94 43.42
C ASN A 404 -16.75 12.78 42.58
N TRP A 405 -16.86 13.03 41.28
CA TRP A 405 -15.68 13.06 40.43
C TRP A 405 -14.94 14.39 40.59
N LYS A 406 -13.61 14.31 40.61
CA LYS A 406 -12.70 15.45 40.64
C LYS A 406 -11.61 15.26 39.60
N ILE A 407 -11.12 16.35 39.04
CA ILE A 407 -9.94 16.34 38.17
C ILE A 407 -8.72 16.70 39.01
N TYR A 408 -7.68 15.90 38.95
CA TYR A 408 -6.42 16.10 39.66
C TYR A 408 -5.28 16.28 38.67
N ASN A 409 -4.60 17.42 38.69
CA ASN A 409 -3.44 17.67 37.85
C ASN A 409 -2.20 17.06 38.50
N THR A 410 -1.57 16.09 37.82
CA THR A 410 -0.46 15.31 38.40
C THR A 410 0.84 16.10 38.46
N LEU A 411 1.09 17.01 37.52
CA LEU A 411 2.28 17.85 37.50
C LEU A 411 2.22 18.96 38.56
N LYS A 412 1.06 19.60 38.71
CA LYS A 412 0.82 20.67 39.69
C LYS A 412 0.47 20.15 41.09
N HIS A 413 0.29 18.83 41.25
CA HIS A 413 -0.16 18.16 42.46
C HIS A 413 -1.41 18.79 43.12
N GLN A 414 -2.42 19.16 42.33
CA GLN A 414 -3.61 19.84 42.86
C GLN A 414 -4.93 19.40 42.19
N PHE A 415 -6.02 19.45 42.96
CA PHE A 415 -7.38 19.30 42.41
C PHE A 415 -7.82 20.58 41.68
N LEU A 416 -8.38 20.38 40.49
CA LEU A 416 -9.07 21.41 39.68
C LEU A 416 -10.58 21.37 39.98
N LEU A 417 -11.31 22.42 39.59
CA LEU A 417 -12.76 22.50 39.79
C LEU A 417 -13.21 22.16 41.23
N LYS A 418 -12.48 22.66 42.24
CA LYS A 418 -12.67 22.27 43.65
C LYS A 418 -14.11 22.45 44.14
N ASN A 419 -14.79 23.48 43.64
CA ASN A 419 -16.15 23.83 44.05
C ASN A 419 -17.26 23.18 43.19
N GLU A 420 -16.91 22.48 42.11
CA GLU A 420 -17.91 21.84 41.24
C GLU A 420 -18.28 20.44 41.71
N TYR A 421 -19.53 20.05 41.47
CA TYR A 421 -20.01 18.69 41.67
C TYR A 421 -20.16 18.00 40.31
N ILE A 422 -19.21 17.11 40.00
CA ILE A 422 -19.13 16.42 38.71
C ILE A 422 -19.78 15.05 38.88
N THR A 423 -20.90 14.85 38.19
CA THR A 423 -21.69 13.61 38.27
C THR A 423 -21.14 12.55 37.33
N LYS A 424 -20.60 12.97 36.18
CA LYS A 424 -20.07 12.07 35.16
C LYS A 424 -18.96 12.74 34.36
N ILE A 425 -17.97 11.92 33.99
CA ILE A 425 -16.90 12.29 33.07
C ILE A 425 -17.08 11.41 31.83
N LYS A 426 -17.20 12.02 30.64
CA LYS A 426 -17.24 11.25 29.38
C LYS A 426 -15.81 10.95 28.96
N GLY A 427 -15.34 9.75 29.31
CA GLY A 427 -13.94 9.31 29.17
C GLY A 427 -13.51 8.88 27.77
N LYS A 428 -14.01 9.52 26.71
CA LYS A 428 -13.43 9.36 25.36
C LYS A 428 -12.73 10.65 24.97
N PRO A 429 -11.40 10.66 24.83
CA PRO A 429 -10.69 11.80 24.27
C PRO A 429 -10.86 11.81 22.76
N ASP A 430 -12.07 12.08 22.29
CA ASP A 430 -12.34 12.24 20.85
C ASP A 430 -11.80 13.59 20.35
N ILE A 431 -11.23 14.43 21.21
CA ILE A 431 -10.68 15.74 20.85
C ILE A 431 -9.17 15.60 20.64
N ALA A 432 -8.75 15.15 19.45
CA ALA A 432 -7.34 15.05 19.10
C ALA A 432 -6.62 16.42 19.06
N TYR A 433 -7.38 17.52 18.97
CA TYR A 433 -6.87 18.88 18.76
C TYR A 433 -6.27 19.56 20.00
N LYS A 434 -6.75 19.25 21.21
CA LYS A 434 -6.29 19.93 22.43
C LYS A 434 -6.14 18.96 23.61
N HIS A 435 -4.93 18.93 24.16
CA HIS A 435 -4.57 18.14 25.35
C HIS A 435 -5.39 18.58 26.57
N ASN A 436 -5.67 17.67 27.50
CA ASN A 436 -6.33 17.99 28.78
C ASN A 436 -7.71 18.69 28.70
N VAL A 437 -8.49 18.45 27.64
CA VAL A 437 -9.88 18.92 27.53
C VAL A 437 -10.89 17.80 27.84
N PHE A 438 -11.87 18.10 28.68
CA PHE A 438 -12.82 17.15 29.26
C PHE A 438 -14.27 17.53 28.95
N THR A 439 -15.04 16.57 28.44
CA THR A 439 -16.50 16.69 28.48
C THR A 439 -17.03 16.21 29.82
N LEU A 440 -17.56 17.14 30.60
CA LEU A 440 -17.99 16.93 31.99
C LEU A 440 -19.50 17.15 32.11
N GLU A 441 -20.17 16.29 32.88
CA GLU A 441 -21.54 16.48 33.31
C GLU A 441 -21.55 16.96 34.77
N THR A 442 -22.18 18.10 35.00
CA THR A 442 -22.38 18.68 36.33
C THR A 442 -23.88 18.71 36.63
N GLN A 443 -24.25 19.16 37.83
CA GLN A 443 -25.64 19.42 38.18
C GLN A 443 -26.36 20.43 37.24
N ASN A 444 -25.60 21.25 36.51
CA ASN A 444 -26.13 22.26 35.59
C ASN A 444 -26.22 21.76 34.14
N GLY A 445 -25.71 20.57 33.84
CA GLY A 445 -25.75 19.95 32.51
C GLY A 445 -24.37 19.61 31.95
N LEU A 446 -24.28 19.48 30.62
CA LEU A 446 -23.05 19.09 29.92
C LEU A 446 -22.20 20.31 29.57
N GLY A 447 -20.90 20.24 29.78
CA GLY A 447 -19.94 21.28 29.42
C GLY A 447 -18.60 20.72 28.93
N LEU A 448 -17.74 21.63 28.48
CA LEU A 448 -16.39 21.33 28.00
C LEU A 448 -15.36 22.13 28.81
N PHE A 449 -14.47 21.44 29.50
CA PHE A 449 -13.52 22.02 30.44
C PHE A 449 -12.08 21.83 29.97
N ASP A 450 -11.28 22.88 29.98
CA ASP A 450 -9.84 22.88 29.70
C ASP A 450 -9.08 22.86 31.03
N ALA A 451 -8.47 21.71 31.35
CA ALA A 451 -7.79 21.50 32.61
C ALA A 451 -6.37 22.11 32.67
N ASP A 452 -5.76 22.41 31.53
CA ASP A 452 -4.45 23.09 31.52
C ASP A 452 -4.57 24.53 32.01
N ASN A 453 -5.64 25.19 31.54
CA ASN A 453 -5.95 26.59 31.83
C ASN A 453 -6.95 26.78 33.00
N ASP A 454 -7.57 25.70 33.48
CA ASP A 454 -8.61 25.70 34.54
C ASP A 454 -9.81 26.59 34.17
N ILE A 455 -10.30 26.47 32.92
CA ILE A 455 -11.42 27.25 32.39
C ILE A 455 -12.48 26.36 31.71
N TRP A 456 -13.74 26.81 31.74
CA TRP A 456 -14.79 26.23 30.90
C TRP A 456 -14.73 26.83 29.50
N LEU A 457 -14.46 26.00 28.49
CA LEU A 457 -14.57 26.37 27.08
C LEU A 457 -16.04 26.42 26.64
N ILE A 458 -16.84 25.50 27.16
CA ILE A 458 -18.30 25.51 27.05
C ILE A 458 -18.85 25.34 28.47
N THR A 459 -19.47 26.39 29.00
CA THR A 459 -20.09 26.37 30.34
C THR A 459 -21.18 25.29 30.41
N PRO A 460 -21.24 24.48 31.50
CA PRO A 460 -22.24 23.44 31.64
C PRO A 460 -23.67 23.98 31.53
N HIS A 461 -24.46 23.39 30.65
CA HIS A 461 -25.85 23.80 30.43
C HIS A 461 -26.76 22.62 30.11
N SER A 462 -28.00 22.64 30.61
CA SER A 462 -28.94 21.52 30.52
C SER A 462 -29.52 21.32 29.11
N GLU A 463 -29.47 22.35 28.26
CA GLU A 463 -29.89 22.26 26.86
C GLU A 463 -28.90 21.53 25.96
N ILE A 464 -27.64 21.39 26.39
CA ILE A 464 -26.60 20.70 25.63
C ILE A 464 -26.79 19.20 25.80
N LYS A 465 -27.22 18.53 24.72
CA LYS A 465 -27.44 17.08 24.71
C LYS A 465 -26.14 16.32 24.46
N GLN A 466 -25.35 16.83 23.51
CA GLN A 466 -24.14 16.19 23.05
C GLN A 466 -23.13 17.24 22.58
N ILE A 467 -21.86 16.96 22.83
CA ILE A 467 -20.71 17.66 22.25
C ILE A 467 -19.96 16.57 21.49
N HIS A 468 -19.76 16.75 20.20
CA HIS A 468 -19.10 15.78 19.32
C HIS A 468 -17.96 16.45 18.59
N TYR A 469 -16.81 15.78 18.55
CA TYR A 469 -15.65 16.27 17.82
C TYR A 469 -15.86 16.19 16.32
N LEU A 470 -15.43 17.24 15.64
CA LEU A 470 -15.29 17.33 14.20
C LEU A 470 -13.81 17.53 13.90
N GLU A 471 -13.37 17.23 12.67
CA GLU A 471 -11.98 17.41 12.29
C GLU A 471 -11.46 18.84 12.43
N HIS A 472 -10.13 19.01 12.37
CA HIS A 472 -9.46 20.32 12.34
C HIS A 472 -9.76 21.25 13.54
N GLY A 473 -10.05 20.69 14.71
CA GLY A 473 -10.28 21.48 15.91
C GLY A 473 -11.67 22.12 15.99
N PHE A 474 -12.66 21.50 15.38
CA PHE A 474 -14.05 21.92 15.51
C PHE A 474 -14.85 20.94 16.37
N LEU A 475 -15.92 21.40 17.01
CA LEU A 475 -16.90 20.53 17.66
C LEU A 475 -18.30 20.93 17.19
N SER A 476 -19.18 19.93 17.07
CA SER A 476 -20.62 20.18 16.99
C SER A 476 -21.24 20.08 18.38
N VAL A 477 -21.96 21.14 18.77
CA VAL A 477 -22.67 21.22 20.04
C VAL A 477 -24.15 21.07 19.78
N GLN A 478 -24.67 19.87 20.01
CA GLN A 478 -26.07 19.54 19.79
C GLN A 478 -26.94 20.09 20.92
N LYS A 479 -27.86 20.96 20.54
CA LYS A 479 -28.92 21.51 21.39
C LYS A 479 -30.29 20.94 20.99
N LYS A 480 -31.35 21.36 21.68
CA LYS A 480 -32.72 20.94 21.34
C LYS A 480 -33.17 21.40 19.96
N GLU A 481 -32.72 22.58 19.53
CA GLU A 481 -33.19 23.28 18.32
C GLU A 481 -32.23 23.18 17.12
N GLY A 482 -31.06 22.56 17.28
CA GLY A 482 -30.07 22.43 16.22
C GLY A 482 -28.66 22.19 16.78
N TYR A 483 -27.65 22.48 15.96
CA TYR A 483 -26.23 22.33 16.26
C TYR A 483 -25.54 23.70 16.19
N GLN A 484 -24.70 24.01 17.17
CA GLN A 484 -23.75 25.11 17.07
C GLN A 484 -22.37 24.57 16.72
N LEU A 485 -21.63 25.32 15.92
CA LEU A 485 -20.22 25.05 15.67
C LEU A 485 -19.42 25.62 16.84
N PHE A 486 -18.47 24.87 17.37
CA PHE A 486 -17.47 25.35 18.30
C PHE A 486 -16.10 25.30 17.63
N ASP A 487 -15.38 26.41 17.63
CA ASP A 487 -13.98 26.52 17.22
C ASP A 487 -13.14 26.76 18.49
N PHE A 488 -12.05 26.03 18.69
CA PHE A 488 -11.17 26.24 19.85
C PHE A 488 -10.54 27.65 19.90
N GLU A 489 -10.47 28.36 18.78
CA GLU A 489 -9.95 29.73 18.72
C GLU A 489 -11.04 30.79 18.94
N ASN A 490 -12.24 30.55 18.40
CA ASN A 490 -13.31 31.57 18.31
C ASN A 490 -14.52 31.28 19.21
N GLY A 491 -14.58 30.11 19.85
CA GLY A 491 -15.69 29.68 20.70
C GLY A 491 -16.93 29.21 19.92
N LEU A 492 -18.10 29.35 20.54
CA LEU A 492 -19.38 28.96 19.95
C LEU A 492 -19.84 29.95 18.87
N SER A 493 -20.25 29.44 17.72
CA SER A 493 -20.88 30.22 16.66
C SER A 493 -22.23 30.80 17.12
N GLU A 494 -22.53 32.04 16.70
CA GLU A 494 -23.85 32.65 16.95
C GLU A 494 -24.99 31.91 16.22
N LYS A 495 -24.69 31.37 15.03
CA LYS A 495 -25.67 30.64 14.21
C LYS A 495 -25.93 29.24 14.77
N LEU A 496 -27.19 28.83 14.65
CA LEU A 496 -27.65 27.45 14.82
C LEU A 496 -27.87 26.83 13.44
N TYR A 497 -27.26 25.68 13.21
CA TYR A 497 -27.37 24.87 12.00
C TYR A 497 -28.29 23.68 12.27
N GLU A 498 -28.93 23.15 11.22
CA GLU A 498 -29.74 21.94 11.34
C GLU A 498 -28.84 20.71 11.47
N TYR A 499 -27.66 20.75 10.84
CA TYR A 499 -26.60 19.75 10.97
C TYR A 499 -25.23 20.34 10.60
N ILE A 500 -24.17 19.72 11.12
CA ILE A 500 -22.77 20.04 10.82
C ILE A 500 -22.07 18.71 10.59
N SER A 501 -21.49 18.52 9.41
CA SER A 501 -20.78 17.29 9.04
C SER A 501 -19.27 17.53 8.89
N ASN A 502 -18.52 16.43 8.95
CA ASN A 502 -17.11 16.41 8.57
C ASN A 502 -16.95 16.68 7.06
N PRO A 503 -15.74 17.06 6.60
CA PRO A 503 -15.50 17.36 5.19
C PRO A 503 -15.51 16.11 4.32
N LEU A 504 -15.59 16.33 3.00
CA LEU A 504 -15.47 15.27 2.01
C LEU A 504 -14.02 14.79 1.93
N ASN A 505 -13.81 13.46 1.97
CA ASN A 505 -12.50 12.83 1.79
C ASN A 505 -11.37 13.22 2.78
N TYR A 506 -11.65 13.95 3.86
CA TYR A 506 -10.59 14.47 4.74
C TYR A 506 -9.45 15.21 3.98
N SER A 507 -9.71 15.63 2.73
CA SER A 507 -8.81 16.35 1.84
C SER A 507 -9.12 17.83 1.95
N THR A 508 -8.10 18.66 2.08
CA THR A 508 -8.26 20.07 2.43
C THR A 508 -8.82 20.93 1.28
N GLU A 509 -8.81 20.41 0.05
CA GLU A 509 -9.33 21.10 -1.15
C GLU A 509 -10.87 21.26 -1.16
N GLU A 510 -11.62 20.39 -0.46
CA GLU A 510 -13.09 20.45 -0.39
C GLU A 510 -13.61 21.26 0.82
N GLY A 511 -12.71 21.89 1.57
CA GLY A 511 -13.02 22.65 2.78
C GLY A 511 -12.96 21.82 4.06
N LEU A 512 -13.04 22.49 5.22
CA LEU A 512 -12.89 21.92 6.54
C LEU A 512 -14.16 21.26 7.08
N LEU A 513 -15.35 21.74 6.70
CA LEU A 513 -16.67 21.25 7.17
C LEU A 513 -17.78 21.60 6.17
N PHE A 514 -18.89 20.84 6.22
CA PHE A 514 -20.17 21.27 5.64
C PHE A 514 -21.18 21.64 6.74
N LEU A 515 -21.94 22.70 6.48
CA LEU A 515 -22.90 23.30 7.40
C LEU A 515 -24.25 23.41 6.70
N TYR A 516 -25.32 22.89 7.31
CA TYR A 516 -26.65 22.86 6.72
C TYR A 516 -27.57 23.85 7.42
N LEU A 517 -28.18 24.76 6.65
CA LEU A 517 -29.10 25.76 7.18
C LEU A 517 -30.24 26.03 6.20
N GLY A 518 -31.41 25.46 6.50
CA GLY A 518 -32.60 25.59 5.68
C GLY A 518 -32.41 24.87 4.35
N GLU A 519 -32.62 25.59 3.25
CA GLU A 519 -32.46 25.01 1.90
C GLU A 519 -31.03 25.09 1.37
N ASN A 520 -30.10 25.66 2.14
CA ASN A 520 -28.74 25.95 1.70
C ASN A 520 -27.71 25.08 2.43
N MET A 521 -26.70 24.66 1.68
CA MET A 521 -25.48 24.05 2.21
C MET A 521 -24.35 25.07 2.13
N PHE A 522 -23.54 25.12 3.18
CA PHE A 522 -22.35 25.97 3.25
C PHE A 522 -21.12 25.09 3.45
N ARG A 523 -19.98 25.57 2.95
CA ARG A 523 -18.66 24.99 3.12
C ARG A 523 -17.83 25.95 3.96
N MET A 524 -17.11 25.41 4.93
CA MET A 524 -16.05 26.15 5.60
C MET A 524 -14.74 25.92 4.85
N ASN A 525 -14.07 26.96 4.40
CA ASN A 525 -12.79 26.88 3.70
C ASN A 525 -11.62 26.74 4.70
N GLU A 526 -10.41 26.46 4.22
CA GLU A 526 -9.21 26.36 5.06
C GLU A 526 -8.91 27.64 5.86
N ASP A 527 -9.23 28.81 5.31
CA ASP A 527 -9.12 30.10 5.99
C ASP A 527 -10.24 30.36 7.01
N LYS A 528 -11.06 29.35 7.30
CA LYS A 528 -12.26 29.36 8.15
C LYS A 528 -13.39 30.26 7.65
N SER A 529 -13.30 30.82 6.44
CA SER A 529 -14.42 31.53 5.82
C SER A 529 -15.55 30.56 5.50
N ILE A 530 -16.79 30.97 5.73
CA ILE A 530 -17.98 30.17 5.41
C ILE A 530 -18.59 30.71 4.13
N GLN A 531 -18.59 29.89 3.09
CA GLN A 531 -19.17 30.21 1.80
C GLN A 531 -20.38 29.31 1.54
N GLN A 532 -21.41 29.86 0.91
CA GLN A 532 -22.51 29.04 0.42
C GLN A 532 -22.02 28.19 -0.75
N VAL A 533 -22.33 26.89 -0.73
CA VAL A 533 -22.02 26.01 -1.84
C VAL A 533 -22.98 26.32 -2.98
N GLU A 534 -22.44 26.61 -4.16
CA GLU A 534 -23.26 26.95 -5.31
C GLU A 534 -23.95 25.70 -5.87
N ILE A 535 -25.15 25.88 -6.43
CA ILE A 535 -25.96 24.77 -6.96
C ILE A 535 -25.18 23.85 -7.93
N PRO A 536 -24.33 24.37 -8.85
CA PRO A 536 -23.57 23.50 -9.75
C PRO A 536 -22.66 22.50 -9.02
N GLU A 537 -22.17 22.85 -7.83
CA GLU A 537 -21.26 22.02 -7.03
C GLU A 537 -21.99 20.89 -6.28
N TYR A 538 -23.32 20.94 -6.16
CA TYR A 538 -24.06 19.88 -5.48
C TYR A 538 -23.90 18.53 -6.19
N GLY A 539 -23.77 18.55 -7.52
CA GLY A 539 -23.61 17.36 -8.33
C GLY A 539 -22.22 16.71 -8.16
N SER A 540 -21.15 17.49 -8.11
CA SER A 540 -19.80 16.96 -7.86
C SER A 540 -19.70 16.34 -6.46
N ILE A 541 -20.21 17.05 -5.45
CA ILE A 541 -20.31 16.54 -4.07
C ILE A 541 -21.15 15.26 -4.01
N TYR A 542 -22.21 15.17 -4.83
CA TYR A 542 -23.01 13.96 -4.94
C TYR A 542 -22.26 12.79 -5.57
N LEU A 543 -21.44 13.01 -6.61
CA LEU A 543 -20.62 11.96 -7.20
C LEU A 543 -19.66 11.37 -6.14
N ASP A 544 -19.11 12.22 -5.28
CA ASP A 544 -18.19 11.82 -4.22
C ASP A 544 -18.88 11.49 -2.88
N ARG A 545 -20.21 11.41 -2.86
CA ARG A 545 -21.03 11.24 -1.64
C ARG A 545 -20.57 10.11 -0.73
N TYR A 546 -20.06 9.01 -1.28
CA TYR A 546 -19.62 7.84 -0.51
C TYR A 546 -18.39 8.11 0.38
N SER A 547 -17.79 9.30 0.25
CA SER A 547 -16.76 9.81 1.13
C SER A 547 -17.31 10.26 2.49
N PHE A 548 -18.60 10.61 2.57
CA PHE A 548 -19.27 10.85 3.85
C PHE A 548 -19.48 9.54 4.62
N ARG A 549 -19.42 9.60 5.95
CA ARG A 549 -19.56 8.42 6.83
C ARG A 549 -20.77 8.53 7.75
N GLY A 550 -21.48 7.41 7.93
CA GLY A 550 -22.60 7.31 8.88
C GLY A 550 -23.65 8.41 8.71
N LYS A 551 -23.91 9.15 9.79
CA LYS A 551 -24.94 10.21 9.80
C LYS A 551 -24.66 11.37 8.85
N ASP A 552 -23.39 11.63 8.51
CA ASP A 552 -23.03 12.69 7.59
C ASP A 552 -23.56 12.38 6.17
N LEU A 553 -23.42 11.12 5.74
CA LEU A 553 -23.94 10.65 4.46
C LEU A 553 -25.47 10.70 4.44
N GLU A 554 -26.10 10.19 5.50
CA GLU A 554 -27.57 10.19 5.62
C GLU A 554 -28.13 11.61 5.50
N TYR A 555 -27.49 12.58 6.18
CA TYR A 555 -27.93 13.97 6.15
C TYR A 555 -27.71 14.61 4.78
N PHE A 556 -26.53 14.42 4.17
CA PHE A 556 -26.25 14.93 2.83
C PHE A 556 -27.22 14.39 1.79
N ILE A 557 -27.53 13.09 1.81
CA ILE A 557 -28.47 12.48 0.86
C ILE A 557 -29.88 13.01 1.04
N SER A 558 -30.32 13.18 2.30
CA SER A 558 -31.61 13.80 2.60
C SER A 558 -31.68 15.24 2.07
N PHE A 559 -30.62 16.03 2.32
CA PHE A 559 -30.50 17.39 1.81
C PHE A 559 -30.55 17.45 0.28
N TYR A 560 -29.73 16.63 -0.39
CA TYR A 560 -29.61 16.59 -1.84
C TYR A 560 -30.92 16.16 -2.51
N ASN A 561 -31.57 15.12 -1.99
CA ASN A 561 -32.89 14.68 -2.50
C ASN A 561 -33.96 15.76 -2.28
N GLY A 562 -33.96 16.42 -1.12
CA GLY A 562 -34.85 17.55 -0.88
C GLY A 562 -34.64 18.70 -1.87
N TRP A 563 -33.38 19.00 -2.22
CA TRP A 563 -33.07 19.97 -3.27
C TRP A 563 -33.59 19.52 -4.65
N LYS A 564 -33.41 18.24 -5.01
CA LYS A 564 -33.95 17.68 -6.27
C LYS A 564 -35.47 17.83 -6.35
N ASP A 565 -36.18 17.48 -5.28
CA ASP A 565 -37.64 17.53 -5.22
C ASP A 565 -38.17 18.97 -5.40
N ARG A 566 -37.50 19.96 -4.80
CA ARG A 566 -37.87 21.38 -4.92
C ARG A 566 -37.54 21.98 -6.30
N SER A 567 -36.48 21.49 -6.94
CA SER A 567 -35.98 22.00 -8.22
C SER A 567 -36.84 21.58 -9.43
N GLY A 568 -37.80 20.68 -9.24
CA GLY A 568 -38.72 20.25 -10.29
C GLY A 568 -38.11 19.23 -11.25
N SER A 569 -38.56 19.23 -12.51
CA SER A 569 -38.07 18.28 -13.51
C SER A 569 -36.67 18.66 -13.99
N ASN A 570 -35.75 17.68 -14.04
CA ASN A 570 -34.35 17.82 -14.46
C ASN A 570 -33.51 18.76 -13.58
N PRO A 571 -33.40 18.53 -12.26
CA PRO A 571 -32.56 19.35 -11.38
C PRO A 571 -31.09 19.36 -11.81
N GLU A 572 -30.62 18.30 -12.47
CA GLU A 572 -29.25 18.20 -12.99
C GLU A 572 -28.92 19.29 -14.03
N GLN A 573 -29.92 20.00 -14.59
CA GLN A 573 -29.68 21.09 -15.56
C GLN A 573 -28.86 22.24 -14.99
N PHE A 574 -28.86 22.37 -13.67
CA PHE A 574 -28.12 23.39 -12.94
C PHE A 574 -26.67 22.97 -12.62
N MET A 575 -26.28 21.72 -12.92
CA MET A 575 -24.92 21.20 -12.71
C MET A 575 -24.00 21.55 -13.89
N ASP A 576 -22.70 21.35 -13.76
CA ASP A 576 -21.77 21.44 -14.89
C ASP A 576 -21.91 20.24 -15.85
N ILE A 577 -21.41 20.42 -17.08
CA ILE A 577 -21.56 19.42 -18.16
C ILE A 577 -20.83 18.12 -17.82
N GLU A 578 -19.65 18.20 -17.21
CA GLU A 578 -18.81 17.03 -16.93
C GLU A 578 -19.43 16.17 -15.82
N THR A 579 -20.01 16.79 -14.78
CA THR A 579 -20.77 16.09 -13.76
C THR A 579 -21.96 15.34 -14.35
N ILE A 580 -22.75 15.99 -15.23
CA ILE A 580 -23.89 15.35 -15.90
C ILE A 580 -23.43 14.16 -16.75
N LYS A 581 -22.33 14.30 -17.50
CA LYS A 581 -21.75 13.21 -18.31
C LYS A 581 -21.29 12.04 -17.46
N LYS A 582 -20.60 12.28 -16.34
CA LYS A 582 -20.19 11.22 -15.41
C LYS A 582 -21.41 10.44 -14.90
N MET A 583 -22.45 11.15 -14.45
CA MET A 583 -23.71 10.53 -14.04
C MET A 583 -24.36 9.73 -15.18
N ALA A 584 -24.31 10.22 -16.42
CA ALA A 584 -24.84 9.52 -17.59
C ALA A 584 -24.07 8.23 -17.90
N PHE A 585 -22.74 8.25 -17.80
CA PHE A 585 -21.89 7.07 -17.97
C PHE A 585 -22.08 6.05 -16.84
N ASP A 586 -22.23 6.48 -15.59
CA ASP A 586 -22.56 5.61 -14.47
C ASP A 586 -23.92 4.93 -14.70
N ALA A 587 -24.94 5.69 -15.09
CA ALA A 587 -26.25 5.14 -15.45
C ALA A 587 -26.16 4.14 -16.63
N LYS A 588 -25.34 4.42 -17.65
CA LYS A 588 -25.11 3.50 -18.78
C LYS A 588 -24.42 2.21 -18.33
N LYS A 589 -23.41 2.30 -17.47
CA LYS A 589 -22.70 1.14 -16.89
C LYS A 589 -23.63 0.27 -16.06
N ASP A 590 -24.54 0.89 -15.32
CA ASP A 590 -25.59 0.23 -14.54
C ASP A 590 -26.79 -0.24 -15.40
N GLN A 591 -26.68 -0.14 -16.73
CA GLN A 591 -27.70 -0.51 -17.72
C GLN A 591 -29.03 0.24 -17.56
N ASN A 592 -29.03 1.38 -16.87
CA ASN A 592 -30.17 2.29 -16.79
C ASN A 592 -30.16 3.24 -18.00
N TYR A 593 -30.37 2.69 -19.19
CA TYR A 593 -30.20 3.40 -20.45
C TYR A 593 -31.16 4.58 -20.61
N LYS A 594 -32.38 4.49 -20.08
CA LYS A 594 -33.33 5.63 -20.08
C LYS A 594 -32.80 6.83 -19.32
N GLU A 595 -32.20 6.61 -18.16
CA GLU A 595 -31.61 7.70 -17.38
C GLU A 595 -30.33 8.22 -18.02
N ALA A 596 -29.48 7.31 -18.53
CA ALA A 596 -28.30 7.70 -19.30
C ALA A 596 -28.67 8.59 -20.49
N LEU A 597 -29.69 8.20 -21.28
CA LEU A 597 -30.20 8.99 -22.40
C LEU A 597 -30.70 10.36 -21.94
N ARG A 598 -31.49 10.44 -20.87
CA ARG A 598 -31.99 11.72 -20.33
C ARG A 598 -30.84 12.66 -19.94
N LEU A 599 -29.83 12.14 -19.25
CA LEU A 599 -28.68 12.91 -18.80
C LEU A 599 -27.79 13.35 -19.97
N PHE A 600 -27.53 12.47 -20.94
CA PHE A 600 -26.82 12.86 -22.17
C PHE A 600 -27.63 13.89 -22.98
N GLU A 601 -28.96 13.77 -23.05
CA GLU A 601 -29.80 14.78 -23.72
C GLU A 601 -29.68 16.15 -23.05
N LEU A 602 -29.46 16.20 -21.74
CA LEU A 602 -29.31 17.43 -20.98
C LEU A 602 -27.95 18.12 -21.23
N SER A 603 -26.85 17.37 -21.23
CA SER A 603 -25.52 17.89 -21.62
C SER A 603 -25.49 18.27 -23.11
N ALA A 604 -26.13 17.46 -23.97
CA ALA A 604 -26.27 17.70 -25.40
C ALA A 604 -26.99 19.02 -25.74
N GLN A 605 -27.98 19.45 -24.94
CA GLN A 605 -28.64 20.75 -25.11
C GLN A 605 -27.68 21.93 -24.93
N ARG A 606 -26.55 21.69 -24.28
CA ARG A 606 -25.47 22.66 -24.03
C ARG A 606 -24.31 22.51 -25.03
N ASN A 607 -24.56 21.86 -26.16
CA ASN A 607 -23.61 21.61 -27.25
C ASN A 607 -22.41 20.72 -26.88
N ASP A 608 -22.56 19.81 -25.91
CA ASP A 608 -21.56 18.77 -25.68
C ASP A 608 -21.60 17.73 -26.81
N LEU A 609 -20.54 17.70 -27.62
CA LEU A 609 -20.46 16.86 -28.82
C LEU A 609 -20.36 15.37 -28.48
N ASP A 610 -19.65 15.01 -27.41
CA ASP A 610 -19.51 13.63 -26.96
C ASP A 610 -20.87 13.04 -26.60
N SER A 611 -21.71 13.82 -25.89
CA SER A 611 -23.07 13.42 -25.55
C SER A 611 -23.94 13.19 -26.78
N TRP A 612 -23.79 13.98 -27.86
CA TRP A 612 -24.48 13.67 -29.11
C TRP A 612 -24.06 12.32 -29.69
N VAL A 613 -22.78 11.97 -29.60
CA VAL A 613 -22.28 10.66 -30.04
C VAL A 613 -22.82 9.54 -29.15
N GLU A 614 -22.80 9.70 -27.83
CA GLU A 614 -23.31 8.71 -26.88
C GLU A 614 -24.82 8.49 -27.03
N ILE A 615 -25.61 9.55 -27.25
CA ILE A 615 -27.03 9.42 -27.61
C ILE A 615 -27.18 8.65 -28.92
N GLY A 616 -26.37 8.98 -29.93
CA GLY A 616 -26.34 8.25 -31.19
C GLY A 616 -26.10 6.76 -30.99
N LEU A 617 -25.15 6.39 -30.14
CA LEU A 617 -24.82 4.99 -29.81
C LEU A 617 -26.02 4.30 -29.17
N LEU A 618 -26.59 4.87 -28.11
CA LEU A 618 -27.74 4.29 -27.40
C LEU A 618 -28.96 4.08 -28.32
N LEU A 619 -29.20 5.00 -29.26
CA LEU A 619 -30.37 4.95 -30.14
C LEU A 619 -30.15 4.09 -31.40
N THR A 620 -28.91 3.76 -31.76
CA THR A 620 -28.60 2.95 -32.95
C THR A 620 -28.19 1.51 -32.65
N ASP A 621 -28.03 1.17 -31.37
CA ASP A 621 -27.74 -0.18 -30.92
C ASP A 621 -29.02 -1.04 -30.90
N PRO A 622 -29.15 -2.05 -31.77
CA PRO A 622 -30.32 -2.93 -31.80
C PRO A 622 -30.46 -3.81 -30.54
N GLU A 623 -29.39 -3.98 -29.75
CA GLU A 623 -29.45 -4.75 -28.49
C GLU A 623 -30.15 -3.96 -27.37
N ILE A 624 -30.26 -2.64 -27.51
CA ILE A 624 -30.99 -1.76 -26.59
C ILE A 624 -32.41 -1.52 -27.13
N GLU A 625 -33.21 -2.58 -27.20
CA GLU A 625 -34.55 -2.57 -27.83
C GLU A 625 -35.46 -1.43 -27.32
N GLU A 626 -35.36 -1.07 -26.03
CA GLU A 626 -36.22 -0.04 -25.42
C GLU A 626 -35.93 1.39 -25.91
N LEU A 627 -34.73 1.65 -26.41
CA LEU A 627 -34.31 2.96 -26.94
C LEU A 627 -34.09 2.96 -28.45
N PHE A 628 -34.04 1.79 -29.08
CA PHE A 628 -33.69 1.65 -30.49
C PHE A 628 -34.57 2.51 -31.40
N ASN A 629 -33.95 3.56 -31.94
CA ASN A 629 -34.54 4.50 -32.88
C ASN A 629 -33.42 5.03 -33.78
N PRO A 630 -33.03 4.24 -34.81
CA PRO A 630 -31.83 4.53 -35.56
C PRO A 630 -31.92 5.83 -36.36
N GLN A 631 -33.12 6.27 -36.77
CA GLN A 631 -33.30 7.57 -37.43
C GLN A 631 -33.01 8.74 -36.47
N LYS A 632 -33.46 8.65 -35.21
CA LYS A 632 -33.15 9.67 -34.19
C LYS A 632 -31.64 9.66 -33.86
N GLY A 633 -31.03 8.48 -33.71
CA GLY A 633 -29.60 8.37 -33.45
C GLY A 633 -28.72 8.89 -34.60
N ILE A 634 -29.09 8.59 -35.85
CA ILE A 634 -28.45 9.16 -37.05
C ILE A 634 -28.45 10.69 -37.02
N ALA A 635 -29.58 11.31 -36.67
CA ALA A 635 -29.66 12.77 -36.62
C ALA A 635 -28.69 13.39 -35.60
N TYR A 636 -28.39 12.70 -34.49
CA TYR A 636 -27.37 13.15 -33.55
C TYR A 636 -25.95 12.97 -34.08
N TYR A 637 -25.65 11.83 -34.72
CA TYR A 637 -24.36 11.66 -35.38
C TYR A 637 -24.14 12.69 -36.49
N GLU A 638 -25.15 12.99 -37.31
CA GLU A 638 -25.05 14.02 -38.35
C GLU A 638 -24.77 15.41 -37.75
N LYS A 639 -25.40 15.76 -36.61
CA LYS A 639 -25.11 17.00 -35.88
C LYS A 639 -23.66 17.06 -35.37
N ALA A 640 -23.18 16.00 -34.72
CA ALA A 640 -21.80 15.93 -34.24
C ALA A 640 -20.79 15.94 -35.41
N ALA A 641 -21.09 15.22 -36.49
CA ALA A 641 -20.28 15.16 -37.70
C ALA A 641 -20.18 16.52 -38.42
N GLN A 642 -21.25 17.32 -38.42
CA GLN A 642 -21.24 18.71 -38.92
C GLN A 642 -20.30 19.63 -38.12
N GLN A 643 -20.04 19.31 -36.85
CA GLN A 643 -19.05 19.97 -36.00
C GLN A 643 -17.66 19.30 -36.06
N ASN A 644 -17.40 18.49 -37.10
CA ASN A 644 -16.15 17.76 -37.30
C ASN A 644 -15.80 16.76 -36.17
N HIS A 645 -16.79 16.18 -35.50
CA HIS A 645 -16.54 15.14 -34.50
C HIS A 645 -16.07 13.83 -35.18
N PRO A 646 -14.86 13.33 -34.90
CA PRO A 646 -14.25 12.23 -35.66
C PRO A 646 -14.98 10.88 -35.45
N VAL A 647 -15.35 10.57 -34.20
CA VAL A 647 -16.09 9.34 -33.85
C VAL A 647 -17.49 9.31 -34.47
N ALA A 648 -18.12 10.48 -34.67
CA ALA A 648 -19.44 10.53 -35.27
C ALA A 648 -19.38 10.12 -36.75
N TRP A 649 -18.35 10.57 -37.48
CA TRP A 649 -18.10 10.15 -38.85
C TRP A 649 -17.81 8.64 -38.97
N ASN A 650 -17.06 8.08 -38.01
CA ASN A 650 -16.84 6.64 -37.95
C ASN A 650 -18.15 5.86 -37.73
N ASN A 651 -18.99 6.29 -36.79
CA ASN A 651 -20.27 5.64 -36.52
C ASN A 651 -21.23 5.76 -37.71
N ILE A 652 -21.26 6.90 -38.42
CA ILE A 652 -22.01 7.03 -39.68
C ILE A 652 -21.51 6.02 -40.72
N GLY A 653 -20.18 5.83 -40.80
CA GLY A 653 -19.59 4.80 -41.66
C GLY A 653 -20.10 3.40 -41.32
N ALA A 654 -20.12 3.05 -40.04
CA ALA A 654 -20.64 1.77 -39.54
C ALA A 654 -22.13 1.58 -39.85
N LEU A 655 -22.95 2.62 -39.74
CA LEU A 655 -24.37 2.54 -40.09
C LEU A 655 -24.60 2.24 -41.59
N TYR A 656 -23.82 2.88 -42.48
CA TYR A 656 -23.87 2.56 -43.91
C TYR A 656 -23.30 1.17 -44.23
N HIS A 657 -22.30 0.71 -43.47
CA HIS A 657 -21.69 -0.60 -43.65
C HIS A 657 -22.62 -1.73 -43.18
N ASN A 658 -23.33 -1.55 -42.07
CA ASN A 658 -24.21 -2.56 -41.50
C ASN A 658 -25.65 -2.48 -42.05
N GLY A 659 -26.02 -1.36 -42.69
CA GLY A 659 -27.40 -1.13 -43.15
C GLY A 659 -28.37 -0.80 -42.00
N THR A 660 -27.86 -0.25 -40.89
CA THR A 660 -28.66 0.14 -39.72
C THR A 660 -29.17 1.56 -39.89
N GLY A 661 -30.49 1.73 -40.03
CA GLY A 661 -31.15 3.04 -40.23
C GLY A 661 -30.95 3.63 -41.63
N TYR A 662 -29.75 3.52 -42.21
CA TYR A 662 -29.51 3.74 -43.64
C TYR A 662 -29.57 2.42 -44.41
N SER A 663 -29.92 2.49 -45.69
CA SER A 663 -29.69 1.35 -46.59
C SER A 663 -28.20 1.10 -46.76
N PHE A 664 -27.79 -0.18 -46.72
CA PHE A 664 -26.42 -0.61 -46.96
C PHE A 664 -25.79 0.10 -48.16
N ASN A 665 -24.63 0.74 -47.95
CA ASN A 665 -23.90 1.45 -49.01
C ASN A 665 -22.41 1.57 -48.69
N ILE A 666 -21.62 0.60 -49.16
CA ILE A 666 -20.18 0.54 -48.91
C ILE A 666 -19.42 1.79 -49.39
N LYS A 667 -19.83 2.42 -50.50
CA LYS A 667 -19.16 3.64 -51.01
C LYS A 667 -19.34 4.83 -50.08
N LYS A 668 -20.51 4.94 -49.43
CA LYS A 668 -20.75 5.98 -48.42
C LYS A 668 -20.07 5.65 -47.09
N ALA A 669 -20.03 4.37 -46.72
CA ALA A 669 -19.30 3.91 -45.53
C ALA A 669 -17.81 4.30 -45.62
N ILE A 670 -17.13 3.97 -46.73
CA ILE A 670 -15.73 4.33 -46.97
C ILE A 670 -15.50 5.83 -46.85
N LYS A 671 -16.33 6.66 -47.52
CA LYS A 671 -16.21 8.12 -47.44
C LYS A 671 -16.35 8.66 -46.01
N ALA A 672 -17.26 8.08 -45.23
CA ALA A 672 -17.48 8.48 -43.85
C ALA A 672 -16.30 8.06 -42.96
N TYR A 673 -15.79 6.83 -43.11
CA TYR A 673 -14.59 6.38 -42.41
C TYR A 673 -13.35 7.20 -42.80
N GLU A 674 -13.14 7.51 -44.09
CA GLU A 674 -12.05 8.38 -44.54
C GLU A 674 -12.13 9.76 -43.88
N LYS A 675 -13.35 10.30 -43.73
CA LYS A 675 -13.56 11.58 -43.04
C LYS A 675 -13.26 11.49 -41.54
N GLY A 676 -13.69 10.43 -40.86
CA GLY A 676 -13.37 10.17 -39.45
C GLY A 676 -11.87 10.04 -39.21
N ALA A 677 -11.19 9.30 -40.10
CA ALA A 677 -9.74 9.13 -40.09
C ALA A 677 -8.98 10.44 -40.32
N GLU A 678 -9.41 11.27 -41.27
CA GLU A 678 -8.84 12.61 -41.52
C GLU A 678 -8.93 13.49 -40.27
N LEU A 679 -10.04 13.40 -39.55
CA LEU A 679 -10.31 14.14 -38.31
C LEU A 679 -9.64 13.50 -37.07
N GLY A 680 -8.94 12.38 -37.24
CA GLY A 680 -8.07 11.79 -36.22
C GLY A 680 -8.59 10.54 -35.52
N ASP A 681 -9.74 9.98 -35.91
CA ASP A 681 -10.22 8.71 -35.34
C ASP A 681 -9.42 7.53 -35.91
N GLY A 682 -8.67 6.84 -35.05
CA GLY A 682 -7.93 5.64 -35.43
C GLY A 682 -8.81 4.40 -35.59
N MET A 683 -10.02 4.37 -35.00
CA MET A 683 -10.96 3.27 -35.24
C MET A 683 -11.49 3.29 -36.66
N ALA A 684 -11.74 4.48 -37.23
CA ALA A 684 -12.07 4.63 -38.64
C ALA A 684 -10.97 4.10 -39.58
N LEU A 685 -9.70 4.26 -39.22
CA LEU A 685 -8.57 3.68 -39.96
C LEU A 685 -8.58 2.15 -39.86
N THR A 686 -8.86 1.59 -38.68
CA THR A 686 -9.03 0.14 -38.50
C THR A 686 -10.19 -0.39 -39.37
N ASN A 687 -11.35 0.28 -39.37
CA ASN A 687 -12.50 -0.09 -40.18
C ASN A 687 -12.19 -0.05 -41.69
N LEU A 688 -11.43 0.96 -42.15
CA LEU A 688 -10.94 1.00 -43.54
C LEU A 688 -9.99 -0.16 -43.84
N GLY A 689 -9.07 -0.46 -42.94
CA GLY A 689 -8.18 -1.60 -43.04
C GLY A 689 -8.95 -2.91 -43.20
N ASP A 690 -9.97 -3.14 -42.36
CA ASP A 690 -10.80 -4.34 -42.37
C ASP A 690 -11.53 -4.54 -43.71
N LEU A 691 -12.06 -3.47 -44.31
CA LEU A 691 -12.73 -3.56 -45.61
C LEU A 691 -11.79 -4.11 -46.69
N TYR A 692 -10.55 -3.62 -46.76
CA TYR A 692 -9.57 -4.07 -47.75
C TYR A 692 -8.88 -5.39 -47.38
N TYR A 693 -8.80 -5.71 -46.09
CA TYR A 693 -8.24 -6.96 -45.59
C TYR A 693 -9.15 -8.16 -45.90
N PHE A 694 -10.45 -8.05 -45.61
CA PHE A 694 -11.40 -9.14 -45.85
C PHE A 694 -11.89 -9.19 -47.30
N GLY A 695 -12.03 -8.05 -47.97
CA GLY A 695 -12.42 -7.98 -49.38
C GLY A 695 -13.85 -8.44 -49.68
N GLU A 696 -14.76 -8.43 -48.69
CA GLU A 696 -16.15 -8.90 -48.85
C GLU A 696 -17.00 -7.97 -49.72
N HIS A 697 -16.73 -6.66 -49.66
CA HIS A 697 -17.51 -5.61 -50.31
C HIS A 697 -16.68 -4.67 -51.18
N VAL A 698 -15.36 -4.79 -51.12
CA VAL A 698 -14.37 -4.15 -51.98
C VAL A 698 -13.39 -5.22 -52.45
N LYS A 699 -12.64 -4.97 -53.53
CA LYS A 699 -11.58 -5.91 -53.92
C LYS A 699 -10.52 -5.94 -52.80
N GLN A 700 -10.19 -7.14 -52.31
CA GLN A 700 -9.11 -7.34 -51.35
C GLN A 700 -7.81 -6.70 -51.84
N ASP A 701 -7.16 -5.95 -50.96
CA ASP A 701 -5.96 -5.17 -51.26
C ASP A 701 -5.11 -5.05 -49.99
N TYR A 702 -4.18 -5.99 -49.83
CA TYR A 702 -3.35 -6.09 -48.63
C TYR A 702 -2.41 -4.90 -48.45
N ASP A 703 -1.91 -4.30 -49.53
CA ASP A 703 -1.07 -3.10 -49.45
C ASP A 703 -1.86 -1.92 -48.87
N LYS A 704 -3.12 -1.74 -49.31
CA LYS A 704 -4.01 -0.71 -48.72
C LYS A 704 -4.40 -1.02 -47.29
N ALA A 705 -4.76 -2.26 -46.98
CA ALA A 705 -5.11 -2.65 -45.63
C ALA A 705 -3.95 -2.38 -44.67
N LEU A 706 -2.72 -2.74 -45.08
CA LEU A 706 -1.50 -2.49 -44.33
C LEU A 706 -1.25 -1.01 -44.09
N ASP A 707 -1.38 -0.17 -45.13
CA ASP A 707 -1.23 1.30 -44.99
C ASP A 707 -2.25 1.87 -43.99
N PHE A 708 -3.51 1.43 -44.01
CA PHE A 708 -4.51 1.86 -43.04
C PHE A 708 -4.20 1.39 -41.61
N TYR A 709 -3.84 0.12 -41.41
CA TYR A 709 -3.49 -0.37 -40.07
C TYR A 709 -2.23 0.28 -39.50
N GLN A 710 -1.21 0.55 -40.32
CA GLN A 710 -0.01 1.27 -39.87
C GLN A 710 -0.31 2.74 -39.52
N LYS A 711 -1.26 3.37 -40.22
CA LYS A 711 -1.78 4.69 -39.83
C LYS A 711 -2.57 4.61 -38.52
N ALA A 712 -3.37 3.55 -38.33
CA ALA A 712 -4.11 3.29 -37.09
C ALA A 712 -3.15 3.08 -35.90
N GLU A 713 -2.04 2.36 -36.10
CA GLU A 713 -0.98 2.14 -35.09
C GLU A 713 -0.39 3.47 -34.60
N LYS A 714 -0.16 4.44 -35.50
CA LYS A 714 0.28 5.81 -35.15
C LYS A 714 -0.76 6.62 -34.37
N LYS A 715 -2.01 6.15 -34.33
CA LYS A 715 -3.13 6.68 -33.55
C LYS A 715 -3.47 5.81 -32.33
N TYR A 716 -2.58 4.87 -31.98
CA TYR A 716 -2.72 3.94 -30.86
C TYR A 716 -3.84 2.88 -31.03
N TYR A 717 -4.24 2.58 -32.27
CA TYR A 717 -5.13 1.47 -32.60
C TYR A 717 -4.33 0.34 -33.26
N TYR A 718 -4.08 -0.73 -32.51
CA TYR A 718 -3.15 -1.80 -32.89
C TYR A 718 -3.89 -2.99 -33.50
N ASN A 719 -3.46 -3.42 -34.69
CA ASN A 719 -4.01 -4.55 -35.43
C ASN A 719 -2.88 -5.52 -35.82
N TYR A 720 -2.04 -5.90 -34.86
CA TYR A 720 -0.78 -6.62 -35.13
C TYR A 720 -1.00 -8.02 -35.71
N ASP A 721 -2.06 -8.69 -35.31
CA ASP A 721 -2.52 -9.97 -35.86
C ASP A 721 -2.79 -9.87 -37.36
N LYS A 722 -3.62 -8.89 -37.78
CA LYS A 722 -3.98 -8.66 -39.18
C LYS A 722 -2.78 -8.19 -40.00
N ILE A 723 -1.93 -7.32 -39.43
CA ILE A 723 -0.68 -6.89 -40.08
C ILE A 723 0.27 -8.08 -40.29
N SER A 724 0.38 -8.97 -39.30
CA SER A 724 1.20 -10.18 -39.42
C SER A 724 0.66 -11.11 -40.51
N GLU A 725 -0.65 -11.36 -40.55
CA GLU A 725 -1.25 -12.16 -41.63
C GLU A 725 -0.98 -11.54 -43.00
N ILE A 726 -1.11 -10.21 -43.14
CA ILE A 726 -0.78 -9.51 -44.40
C ILE A 726 0.67 -9.78 -44.81
N TYR A 727 1.64 -9.59 -43.91
CA TYR A 727 3.04 -9.82 -44.25
C TYR A 727 3.34 -11.27 -44.60
N TYR A 728 2.65 -12.22 -43.95
CA TYR A 728 2.73 -13.63 -44.32
C TYR A 728 2.23 -13.88 -45.74
N GLN A 729 1.05 -13.35 -46.10
CA GLN A 729 0.46 -13.49 -47.44
C GLN A 729 1.31 -12.82 -48.53
N LEU A 730 1.94 -11.68 -48.22
CA LEU A 730 2.86 -10.98 -49.12
C LEU A 730 4.26 -11.62 -49.18
N SER A 731 4.50 -12.70 -48.43
CA SER A 731 5.81 -13.36 -48.29
C SER A 731 6.93 -12.42 -47.80
N ASP A 732 6.58 -11.35 -47.08
CA ASP A 732 7.54 -10.43 -46.45
C ASP A 732 7.86 -10.90 -45.03
N TYR A 733 8.63 -11.98 -44.96
CA TYR A 733 8.95 -12.64 -43.70
C TYR A 733 9.80 -11.79 -42.76
N LYS A 734 10.52 -10.78 -43.29
CA LYS A 734 11.32 -9.87 -42.47
C LYS A 734 10.41 -9.01 -41.60
N ASN A 735 9.46 -8.31 -42.23
CA ASN A 735 8.52 -7.46 -41.50
C ASN A 735 7.53 -8.30 -40.66
N LEU A 736 7.15 -9.49 -41.15
CA LEU A 736 6.38 -10.45 -40.35
C LEU A 736 7.06 -10.73 -39.01
N LEU A 737 8.34 -11.13 -39.01
CA LEU A 737 9.09 -11.44 -37.78
C LEU A 737 9.14 -10.25 -36.80
N ASP A 738 9.14 -9.01 -37.30
CA ASP A 738 9.11 -7.83 -36.45
C ASP A 738 7.73 -7.60 -35.82
N TYR A 739 6.64 -7.86 -36.55
CA TYR A 739 5.28 -7.78 -35.99
C TYR A 739 4.93 -8.99 -35.09
N LEU A 740 5.46 -10.19 -35.35
CA LEU A 740 5.29 -11.34 -34.46
C LEU A 740 5.91 -11.12 -33.07
N LYS A 741 6.92 -10.24 -32.94
CA LYS A 741 7.48 -9.85 -31.63
C LYS A 741 6.56 -8.92 -30.84
N LYS A 742 5.59 -8.28 -31.52
CA LYS A 742 4.58 -7.42 -30.92
C LYS A 742 3.35 -8.21 -30.44
N ASP A 743 3.34 -9.52 -30.62
CA ASP A 743 2.35 -10.44 -30.06
C ASP A 743 2.70 -10.80 -28.60
N TYR A 744 2.49 -9.85 -27.71
CA TYR A 744 2.93 -9.95 -26.32
C TYR A 744 2.19 -11.02 -25.51
N ASP A 745 0.91 -11.26 -25.80
CA ASP A 745 0.11 -12.30 -25.15
C ASP A 745 0.24 -13.67 -25.83
N GLN A 746 1.07 -13.76 -26.88
CA GLN A 746 1.34 -14.97 -27.65
C GLN A 746 0.08 -15.58 -28.24
N SER A 747 -0.89 -14.74 -28.60
CA SER A 747 -2.22 -15.14 -29.04
C SER A 747 -2.26 -15.74 -30.45
N TYR A 748 -1.35 -15.35 -31.33
CA TYR A 748 -1.36 -15.82 -32.73
C TYR A 748 0.05 -16.12 -33.29
N SER A 749 1.12 -15.62 -32.69
CA SER A 749 2.47 -15.74 -33.24
C SER A 749 2.98 -17.18 -33.31
N GLY A 750 2.48 -18.06 -32.43
CA GLY A 750 2.83 -19.48 -32.41
C GLY A 750 2.58 -20.17 -33.76
N ILE A 751 1.45 -19.89 -34.43
CA ILE A 751 1.15 -20.54 -35.71
C ILE A 751 2.15 -20.10 -36.80
N TYR A 752 2.49 -18.81 -36.85
CA TYR A 752 3.44 -18.27 -37.82
C TYR A 752 4.87 -18.74 -37.54
N TYR A 753 5.36 -18.65 -36.29
CA TYR A 753 6.70 -19.15 -35.95
C TYR A 753 6.84 -20.65 -36.26
N GLY A 754 5.79 -21.45 -36.03
CA GLY A 754 5.75 -22.84 -36.42
C GLY A 754 6.03 -23.04 -37.91
N ILE A 755 5.27 -22.34 -38.77
CA ILE A 755 5.42 -22.38 -40.23
C ILE A 755 6.81 -21.89 -40.68
N LEU A 756 7.27 -20.75 -40.15
CA LEU A 756 8.54 -20.14 -40.57
C LEU A 756 9.73 -21.07 -40.29
N TYR A 757 9.79 -21.69 -39.10
CA TYR A 757 10.85 -22.63 -38.75
C TYR A 757 10.73 -23.98 -39.44
N GLU A 758 9.52 -24.45 -39.76
CA GLU A 758 9.32 -25.67 -40.53
C GLU A 758 9.84 -25.51 -41.95
N GLN A 759 9.50 -24.41 -42.61
CA GLN A 759 9.76 -24.20 -44.04
C GLN A 759 11.05 -23.43 -44.32
N GLY A 760 11.68 -22.84 -43.29
CA GLY A 760 12.88 -22.02 -43.45
C GLY A 760 12.61 -20.66 -44.09
N LEU A 761 11.45 -20.07 -43.79
CA LEU A 761 11.01 -18.79 -44.37
C LEU A 761 11.51 -17.64 -43.50
N GLY A 762 12.49 -16.87 -44.00
CA GLY A 762 13.11 -15.77 -43.24
C GLY A 762 13.98 -16.21 -42.05
N VAL A 763 14.02 -17.51 -41.73
CA VAL A 763 14.82 -18.14 -40.67
C VAL A 763 15.43 -19.45 -41.16
N LYS A 764 16.45 -19.96 -40.46
CA LYS A 764 16.97 -21.31 -40.73
C LYS A 764 15.96 -22.36 -40.25
N THR A 765 15.74 -23.40 -41.05
CA THR A 765 14.90 -24.54 -40.68
C THR A 765 15.30 -25.13 -39.33
N ASP A 766 14.32 -25.31 -38.44
CA ASP A 766 14.48 -25.89 -37.10
C ASP A 766 13.16 -26.58 -36.70
N LEU A 767 13.07 -27.88 -37.01
CA LEU A 767 11.86 -28.67 -36.79
C LEU A 767 11.49 -28.80 -35.30
N LYS A 768 12.49 -28.76 -34.42
CA LYS A 768 12.26 -28.82 -32.97
C LYS A 768 11.58 -27.55 -32.47
N LYS A 769 12.01 -26.38 -32.95
CA LYS A 769 11.33 -25.11 -32.68
C LYS A 769 9.95 -25.06 -33.33
N ALA A 770 9.82 -25.50 -34.57
CA ALA A 770 8.53 -25.53 -35.27
C ALA A 770 7.47 -26.32 -34.49
N ILE A 771 7.81 -27.55 -34.05
CA ILE A 771 6.94 -28.39 -33.22
C ILE A 771 6.55 -27.67 -31.93
N LYS A 772 7.50 -27.05 -31.22
CA LYS A 772 7.21 -26.30 -29.98
C LYS A 772 6.22 -25.16 -30.23
N TYR A 773 6.39 -24.41 -31.32
CA TYR A 773 5.50 -23.30 -31.65
C TYR A 773 4.11 -23.76 -32.11
N TYR A 774 4.00 -24.92 -32.78
CA TYR A 774 2.69 -25.54 -33.04
C TYR A 774 1.99 -25.97 -31.75
N GLU A 775 2.73 -26.55 -30.78
CA GLU A 775 2.14 -26.88 -29.46
C GLU A 775 1.67 -25.61 -28.73
N GLN A 776 2.44 -24.52 -28.83
CA GLN A 776 2.09 -23.22 -28.26
C GLN A 776 0.85 -22.62 -28.94
N ALA A 777 0.77 -22.65 -30.27
CA ALA A 777 -0.39 -22.12 -31.01
C ALA A 777 -1.69 -22.79 -30.55
N ASN A 778 -1.68 -24.12 -30.46
CA ASN A 778 -2.81 -24.92 -30.01
C ASN A 778 -3.10 -24.83 -28.50
N ALA A 779 -2.22 -24.22 -27.71
CA ALA A 779 -2.52 -23.90 -26.31
C ALA A 779 -3.41 -22.65 -26.20
N TYR A 780 -3.41 -21.78 -27.21
CA TYR A 780 -4.21 -20.55 -27.25
C TYR A 780 -5.48 -20.68 -28.09
N SER A 781 -5.38 -21.19 -29.32
CA SER A 781 -6.51 -21.40 -30.22
C SER A 781 -6.34 -22.67 -31.05
N ALA A 782 -7.43 -23.33 -31.45
CA ALA A 782 -7.35 -24.59 -32.17
C ALA A 782 -7.03 -24.35 -33.65
N TYR A 783 -5.77 -24.59 -34.05
CA TYR A 783 -5.32 -24.46 -35.44
C TYR A 783 -5.23 -25.84 -36.10
N ILE A 784 -6.06 -26.07 -37.12
CA ILE A 784 -6.08 -27.34 -37.86
C ILE A 784 -4.70 -27.70 -38.44
N TYR A 785 -4.03 -26.71 -39.05
CA TYR A 785 -2.72 -26.91 -39.65
C TYR A 785 -1.68 -27.34 -38.59
N ALA A 786 -1.55 -26.59 -37.49
CA ALA A 786 -0.62 -26.95 -36.41
C ALA A 786 -0.92 -28.35 -35.86
N THR A 787 -2.20 -28.69 -35.69
CA THR A 787 -2.63 -30.00 -35.20
C THR A 787 -2.22 -31.13 -36.16
N GLN A 788 -2.48 -30.98 -37.46
CA GLN A 788 -2.06 -31.95 -38.49
C GLN A 788 -0.54 -32.13 -38.48
N ARG A 789 0.24 -31.04 -38.39
CA ARG A 789 1.71 -31.12 -38.30
C ARG A 789 2.16 -31.85 -37.04
N LEU A 790 1.55 -31.59 -35.88
CA LEU A 790 1.88 -32.27 -34.62
C LEU A 790 1.57 -33.76 -34.66
N VAL A 791 0.45 -34.16 -35.25
CA VAL A 791 0.10 -35.58 -35.44
C VAL A 791 1.11 -36.27 -36.36
N TYR A 792 1.47 -35.64 -37.49
CA TYR A 792 2.52 -36.14 -38.37
C TYR A 792 3.87 -36.31 -37.65
N TYR A 793 4.33 -35.28 -36.92
CA TYR A 793 5.65 -35.32 -36.27
C TYR A 793 5.72 -36.35 -35.14
N TYR A 794 4.66 -36.51 -34.35
CA TYR A 794 4.68 -37.48 -33.24
C TYR A 794 4.32 -38.91 -33.67
N GLY A 795 3.63 -39.11 -34.79
CA GLY A 795 3.25 -40.43 -35.31
C GLY A 795 4.25 -41.02 -36.31
N GLU A 796 4.57 -40.25 -37.35
CA GLU A 796 5.25 -40.74 -38.57
C GLU A 796 6.73 -40.34 -38.65
N SER A 797 7.13 -39.20 -38.05
CA SER A 797 8.53 -38.76 -38.10
C SER A 797 9.46 -39.67 -37.29
N LEU A 798 10.48 -40.23 -37.94
CA LEU A 798 11.50 -41.07 -37.29
C LEU A 798 12.26 -40.36 -36.18
N GLU A 799 12.42 -39.03 -36.27
CA GLU A 799 13.21 -38.24 -35.33
C GLU A 799 12.41 -37.79 -34.10
N PHE A 800 11.12 -37.48 -34.28
CA PHE A 800 10.29 -36.87 -33.23
C PHE A 800 9.19 -37.78 -32.69
N LYS A 801 9.14 -39.05 -33.12
CA LYS A 801 8.11 -40.01 -32.74
C LYS A 801 7.89 -40.06 -31.22
N ASN A 802 6.62 -39.91 -30.81
CA ASN A 802 6.22 -40.00 -29.41
C ASN A 802 4.75 -40.44 -29.31
N GLU A 803 4.54 -41.70 -28.96
CA GLU A 803 3.20 -42.31 -28.92
C GLU A 803 2.22 -41.55 -28.00
N LYS A 804 2.69 -41.11 -26.83
CA LYS A 804 1.83 -40.39 -25.87
C LYS A 804 1.38 -39.04 -26.43
N LYS A 805 2.29 -38.29 -27.06
CA LYS A 805 1.95 -37.00 -27.69
C LYS A 805 1.15 -37.17 -28.97
N PHE A 806 1.39 -38.22 -29.75
CA PHE A 806 0.59 -38.58 -30.91
C PHE A 806 -0.88 -38.81 -30.53
N GLN A 807 -1.14 -39.66 -29.53
CA GLN A 807 -2.50 -39.90 -29.05
C GLN A 807 -3.15 -38.61 -28.49
N LYS A 808 -2.39 -37.79 -27.76
CA LYS A 808 -2.87 -36.47 -27.28
C LYS A 808 -3.38 -35.61 -28.44
N TRP A 809 -2.57 -35.42 -29.48
CA TRP A 809 -2.91 -34.51 -30.58
C TRP A 809 -3.94 -35.11 -31.55
N LYS A 810 -4.02 -36.43 -31.66
CA LYS A 810 -5.12 -37.11 -32.35
C LYS A 810 -6.46 -36.88 -31.64
N SER A 811 -6.52 -37.06 -30.32
CA SER A 811 -7.73 -36.76 -29.55
C SER A 811 -8.10 -35.28 -29.58
N PHE A 812 -7.11 -34.38 -29.58
CA PHE A 812 -7.36 -32.94 -29.74
C PHE A 812 -8.03 -32.63 -31.08
N ALA A 813 -7.59 -33.23 -32.18
CA ALA A 813 -8.24 -33.07 -33.48
C ALA A 813 -9.66 -33.63 -33.52
N GLU A 814 -9.90 -34.81 -32.94
CA GLU A 814 -11.25 -35.39 -32.81
C GLU A 814 -12.19 -34.48 -32.02
N GLN A 815 -11.70 -33.84 -30.95
CA GLN A 815 -12.47 -32.90 -30.14
C GLN A 815 -12.86 -31.62 -30.89
N HIS A 816 -12.06 -31.22 -31.88
CA HIS A 816 -12.25 -29.99 -32.65
C HIS A 816 -12.74 -30.23 -34.10
N ASP A 817 -13.21 -31.45 -34.40
CA ASP A 817 -13.70 -31.87 -35.73
C ASP A 817 -12.69 -31.61 -36.87
N PHE A 818 -11.39 -31.78 -36.60
CA PHE A 818 -10.34 -31.62 -37.60
C PHE A 818 -10.11 -32.90 -38.40
N GLU A 819 -10.18 -32.82 -39.73
CA GLU A 819 -9.77 -33.89 -40.63
C GLU A 819 -8.23 -34.04 -40.59
N ILE A 820 -7.75 -35.19 -40.14
CA ILE A 820 -6.32 -35.56 -40.20
C ILE A 820 -6.20 -36.76 -41.14
N ASP A 821 -5.52 -36.57 -42.27
CA ASP A 821 -5.15 -37.64 -43.21
C ASP A 821 -3.89 -38.42 -42.76
#